data_AF-W8YL31-F1
#
_entry.id   AF-W8YL31-F1
#
_cell.length_a   1.000
_cell.length_b   1.000
_cell.length_c   1.000
_cell.angle_alpha   90.00
_cell.angle_beta   90.00
_cell.angle_gamma   90.00
#
_symmetry.space_group_name_H-M   'P 1'
#
loop_
_entity.id
_entity.type
_entity.pdbx_description
1 polymer ?
#
loop_
_entity_poly.entity_id
_entity_poly.type
_entity_poly.pdbx_seq_one_letter_code
_entity_poly.pdbx_strand_id
1 'polypeptide(L)'
;MTMNLATAQQRRRLEEKAMEGGLLTAATLMENAGRALAEAVYRFALGHELEGPYARRLPGSPGTGAVRSCRSGVHTISNSGEVRPWAILTGKGRNGGDGLAAARHLALLGVPARIVYSAPPEQLDEEAVRQRRLLHKLPAALQPDEQVYEPGAIDWNGFGGIVDALLGTGTVSGPLREPVASLIREANGSGLPIVSADLPSGVEPDTGAVSDPCIQASATVAFGLAKIGLAQYPGVGMAGDVLVAPIGASLDAAALGLPAVHMLSERVLRNALGEEPDDRRQADSNKGTYGHVLTAAGSRLMSGAGLLCATAALRSGAGLVTWALPDRMAEAVIGLRPELMLAALNDGGSGGWQEVDPVELASAAAEMDSLVLGPGLGKLPPGWLRRLWEALPESLPLVLDADALNHLAAEKDFASWPRRQGGVVLTPHPGEMSRLTGWSTPEVQRNRIEAARRYASGHGVTLVLKGVRTVIAAPDGTCFVNPTGNAGMATGGTGGRARRHHRQSARPRKEPGSRSRSRRLAPWSGGRPRRSRPPLPGLPDCLTNDEIETISAQATIPGPKGTKSLDDRALNAGIIAKGCVDPDFSDKALQAHYGASDAIDCVGKALLPGEVIKVLAAIMESSGFGKEDEMVQEAKN
;
A
#
# COMPACT_ATOMS: atom_id res chain seq x y z
N MET A 1 -3.76 16.08 -7.93
CA MET A 1 -5.09 15.78 -7.36
C MET A 1 -4.92 14.94 -6.11
N THR A 2 -5.96 14.79 -5.28
CA THR A 2 -6.03 13.69 -4.29
C THR A 2 -6.09 12.35 -5.03
N MET A 3 -5.27 11.38 -4.63
CA MET A 3 -5.18 10.06 -5.28
C MET A 3 -6.30 9.14 -4.77
N ASN A 4 -7.54 9.48 -5.13
CA ASN A 4 -8.73 8.74 -4.77
C ASN A 4 -8.82 7.42 -5.55
N LEU A 5 -9.17 6.35 -4.84
CA LEU A 5 -9.49 5.04 -5.39
C LEU A 5 -11.01 4.85 -5.45
N ALA A 6 -11.48 4.09 -6.45
CA ALA A 6 -12.88 3.76 -6.61
C ALA A 6 -13.09 2.24 -6.83
N THR A 7 -14.24 1.72 -6.42
CA THR A 7 -14.75 0.46 -6.96
C THR A 7 -15.20 0.64 -8.41
N ALA A 8 -15.33 -0.46 -9.16
CA ALA A 8 -15.96 -0.47 -10.48
C ALA A 8 -17.38 0.15 -10.45
N GLN A 9 -18.15 -0.08 -9.38
CA GLN A 9 -19.47 0.51 -9.21
C GLN A 9 -19.43 2.02 -8.94
N GLN A 10 -18.50 2.49 -8.10
CA GLN A 10 -18.30 3.93 -7.85
C GLN A 10 -17.85 4.65 -9.12
N ARG A 11 -16.88 4.10 -9.87
CA ARG A 11 -16.41 4.66 -11.15
C ARG A 11 -17.54 4.80 -12.16
N ARG A 12 -18.37 3.77 -12.36
CA ARG A 12 -19.52 3.83 -13.28
C ARG A 12 -20.53 4.91 -12.87
N ARG A 13 -20.87 4.99 -11.58
CA ARG A 13 -21.78 6.04 -11.05
C ARG A 13 -21.25 7.47 -11.23
N LEU A 14 -19.94 7.66 -11.15
CA LEU A 14 -19.32 8.96 -11.40
C LEU A 14 -19.35 9.33 -12.90
N GLU A 15 -19.17 8.36 -13.80
CA GLU A 15 -19.35 8.57 -15.24
C GLU A 15 -20.81 8.83 -15.61
N GLU A 16 -21.75 8.08 -15.02
CA GLU A 16 -23.20 8.27 -15.17
C GLU A 16 -23.59 9.71 -14.80
N LYS A 17 -23.22 10.18 -13.60
CA LYS A 17 -23.42 11.60 -13.19
C LYS A 17 -22.75 12.61 -14.12
N ALA A 18 -21.54 12.33 -14.60
CA ALA A 18 -20.82 13.23 -15.51
C ALA A 18 -21.47 13.36 -16.89
N MET A 19 -22.22 12.33 -17.33
CA MET A 19 -23.03 12.37 -18.55
C MET A 19 -24.42 12.97 -18.30
N GLU A 20 -25.06 12.71 -17.15
CA GLU A 20 -26.34 13.32 -16.75
C GLU A 20 -26.28 14.85 -16.72
N GLY A 21 -25.14 15.42 -16.31
CA GLY A 21 -24.90 16.87 -16.34
C GLY A 21 -24.74 17.47 -17.75
N GLY A 22 -24.78 16.66 -18.82
CA GLY A 22 -24.70 17.11 -20.22
C GLY A 22 -23.32 17.61 -20.69
N LEU A 23 -22.33 17.65 -19.79
CA LEU A 23 -20.99 18.18 -20.06
C LEU A 23 -20.11 17.23 -20.89
N LEU A 24 -20.38 15.92 -20.83
CA LEU A 24 -19.58 14.88 -21.47
C LEU A 24 -20.47 13.77 -22.05
N THR A 25 -20.01 13.13 -23.12
CA THR A 25 -20.66 11.95 -23.70
C THR A 25 -19.79 10.71 -23.52
N ALA A 26 -20.37 9.51 -23.61
CA ALA A 26 -19.62 8.25 -23.59
C ALA A 26 -18.50 8.22 -24.66
N ALA A 27 -18.78 8.74 -25.86
CA ALA A 27 -17.80 8.90 -26.93
C ALA A 27 -16.66 9.86 -26.53
N THR A 28 -16.96 10.95 -25.82
CA THR A 28 -15.94 11.91 -25.32
C THR A 28 -15.04 11.28 -24.26
N LEU A 29 -15.61 10.49 -23.35
CA LEU A 29 -14.86 9.76 -22.33
C LEU A 29 -13.91 8.74 -22.98
N MET A 30 -14.40 7.98 -23.97
CA MET A 30 -13.60 7.00 -24.72
C MET A 30 -12.51 7.65 -25.60
N GLU A 31 -12.80 8.79 -26.22
CA GLU A 31 -11.79 9.57 -26.97
C GLU A 31 -10.65 10.01 -26.06
N ASN A 32 -10.97 10.47 -24.84
CA ASN A 32 -9.97 10.87 -23.86
C ASN A 32 -9.19 9.68 -23.30
N ALA A 33 -9.85 8.54 -23.05
CA ALA A 33 -9.22 7.30 -22.62
C ALA A 33 -8.23 6.75 -23.66
N GLY A 34 -8.67 6.61 -24.92
CA GLY A 34 -7.84 6.15 -26.02
C GLY A 34 -6.67 7.09 -26.32
N ARG A 35 -6.87 8.42 -26.24
CA ARG A 35 -5.80 9.41 -26.37
C ARG A 35 -4.75 9.29 -25.25
N ALA A 36 -5.18 9.13 -24.00
CA ALA A 36 -4.26 8.97 -22.87
C ALA A 36 -3.47 7.64 -22.95
N LEU A 37 -4.12 6.56 -23.40
CA LEU A 37 -3.49 5.27 -23.65
C LEU A 37 -2.45 5.37 -24.78
N ALA A 38 -2.78 6.03 -25.88
CA ALA A 38 -1.85 6.29 -26.98
C ALA A 38 -0.65 7.15 -26.55
N GLU A 39 -0.85 8.19 -25.71
CA GLU A 39 0.27 8.99 -25.19
C GLU A 39 1.21 8.15 -24.31
N ALA A 40 0.66 7.32 -23.40
CA ALA A 40 1.45 6.44 -22.55
C ALA A 40 2.26 5.42 -23.37
N VAL A 41 1.64 4.82 -24.40
CA VAL A 41 2.31 3.90 -25.33
C VAL A 41 3.40 4.62 -26.15
N TYR A 42 3.12 5.83 -26.64
CA TYR A 42 4.10 6.66 -27.35
C TYR A 42 5.32 6.99 -26.48
N ARG A 43 5.09 7.39 -25.21
CA ARG A 43 6.17 7.64 -24.22
C ARG A 43 6.98 6.38 -23.94
N PHE A 44 6.31 5.25 -23.71
CA PHE A 44 6.96 3.94 -23.48
C PHE A 44 7.85 3.56 -24.67
N ALA A 45 7.32 3.70 -25.89
CA ALA A 45 7.99 3.36 -27.14
C ALA A 45 9.28 4.19 -27.36
N LEU A 46 9.25 5.49 -27.04
CA LEU A 46 10.43 6.36 -27.10
C LEU A 46 11.42 6.19 -25.93
N GLY A 47 11.07 5.40 -24.91
CA GLY A 47 11.87 5.27 -23.70
C GLY A 47 11.86 6.52 -22.81
N HIS A 48 10.87 7.39 -22.99
CA HIS A 48 10.61 8.51 -22.09
C HIS A 48 9.94 8.02 -20.81
N GLU A 49 9.86 8.89 -19.81
CA GLU A 49 9.06 8.63 -18.62
C GLU A 49 7.57 8.52 -18.97
N LEU A 50 6.90 7.63 -18.22
CA LEU A 50 5.48 7.31 -18.39
C LEU A 50 4.55 8.39 -17.81
N GLU A 51 5.07 9.23 -16.90
CA GLU A 51 4.45 10.50 -16.52
C GLU A 51 4.23 11.39 -17.75
N GLY A 52 3.16 12.18 -17.76
CA GLY A 52 2.86 13.13 -18.83
C GLY A 52 2.11 14.34 -18.29
N PRO A 53 1.84 15.38 -19.11
CA PRO A 53 1.10 16.56 -18.66
C PRO A 53 -0.25 16.19 -18.03
N TYR A 54 -0.94 15.19 -18.59
CA TYR A 54 -2.28 14.78 -18.15
C TYR A 54 -2.27 13.64 -17.11
N ALA A 55 -1.51 12.57 -17.32
CA ALA A 55 -1.49 11.40 -16.44
C ALA A 55 -0.48 11.53 -15.29
N ARG A 56 -0.74 10.92 -14.13
CA ARG A 56 0.18 10.83 -12.97
C ARG A 56 0.27 9.42 -12.41
N ARG A 57 1.45 9.02 -11.97
CA ARG A 57 1.79 7.74 -11.35
C ARG A 57 1.07 7.55 -10.01
N LEU A 58 0.46 6.40 -9.81
CA LEU A 58 -0.16 6.02 -8.55
C LEU A 58 0.94 5.76 -7.50
N PRO A 59 0.86 6.31 -6.27
CA PRO A 59 1.93 6.17 -5.26
C PRO A 59 2.35 4.73 -4.98
N GLY A 60 3.66 4.50 -4.93
CA GLY A 60 4.26 3.16 -4.79
C GLY A 60 3.83 2.19 -5.89
N SER A 61 3.60 2.66 -7.12
CA SER A 61 3.75 1.79 -8.29
C SER A 61 5.15 1.13 -8.27
N PRO A 62 5.33 -0.12 -8.72
CA PRO A 62 6.57 -0.87 -8.50
C PRO A 62 7.84 -0.25 -9.09
N GLY A 63 7.71 0.69 -10.03
CA GLY A 63 8.80 1.34 -10.73
C GLY A 63 9.33 0.48 -11.88
N THR A 64 9.63 1.12 -13.01
CA THR A 64 10.35 0.50 -14.14
C THR A 64 11.66 -0.18 -13.71
N GLY A 65 12.27 0.25 -12.59
CA GLY A 65 13.42 -0.39 -11.96
C GLY A 65 13.24 -1.88 -11.63
N ALA A 66 12.02 -2.32 -11.32
CA ALA A 66 11.71 -3.74 -11.10
C ALA A 66 11.73 -4.56 -12.42
N VAL A 67 11.40 -3.92 -13.55
CA VAL A 67 11.41 -4.51 -14.90
C VAL A 67 12.68 -4.09 -15.66
N ARG A 68 13.82 -4.01 -14.96
CA ARG A 68 15.15 -3.70 -15.53
C ARG A 68 15.62 -4.63 -16.67
N SER A 69 14.89 -5.71 -16.96
CA SER A 69 15.10 -6.59 -18.11
C SER A 69 14.62 -5.99 -19.44
N CYS A 70 13.59 -5.14 -19.42
CA CYS A 70 12.96 -4.59 -20.62
C CYS A 70 13.34 -3.12 -20.79
N ARG A 71 14.55 -2.87 -21.30
CA ARG A 71 14.97 -1.50 -21.64
C ARG A 71 14.02 -0.94 -22.69
N SER A 72 13.31 0.12 -22.34
CA SER A 72 12.45 0.86 -23.26
C SER A 72 13.26 1.39 -24.45
N GLY A 73 12.62 1.54 -25.61
CA GLY A 73 13.27 1.81 -26.90
C GLY A 73 13.91 0.58 -27.59
N VAL A 74 14.43 -0.42 -26.85
CA VAL A 74 15.17 -1.56 -27.47
C VAL A 74 14.28 -2.48 -28.32
N HIS A 75 13.00 -2.63 -27.95
CA HIS A 75 12.04 -3.44 -28.72
C HIS A 75 11.36 -2.65 -29.84
N THR A 76 11.35 -1.32 -29.75
CA THR A 76 10.54 -0.43 -30.59
C THR A 76 11.15 -0.20 -31.98
N ILE A 77 12.48 -0.22 -32.09
CA ILE A 77 13.20 0.03 -33.34
C ILE A 77 13.85 -1.28 -33.81
N SER A 78 13.68 -1.62 -35.10
CA SER A 78 14.32 -2.78 -35.71
C SER A 78 15.84 -2.57 -35.91
N ASN A 79 16.57 -3.64 -36.22
CA ASN A 79 17.96 -3.53 -36.67
C ASN A 79 18.12 -2.76 -38.00
N SER A 80 17.03 -2.50 -38.74
CA SER A 80 16.99 -1.63 -39.94
C SER A 80 16.68 -0.16 -39.63
N GLY A 81 16.36 0.19 -38.37
CA GLY A 81 15.98 1.55 -37.97
C GLY A 81 14.48 1.86 -38.10
N GLU A 82 13.65 0.88 -38.42
CA GLU A 82 12.21 1.03 -38.61
C GLU A 82 11.46 0.86 -37.28
N VAL A 83 10.45 1.71 -37.04
CA VAL A 83 9.57 1.57 -35.87
C VAL A 83 8.67 0.36 -36.07
N ARG A 84 8.73 -0.61 -35.16
CA ARG A 84 7.88 -1.80 -35.19
C ARG A 84 6.45 -1.47 -34.75
N PRO A 85 5.43 -2.12 -35.33
CA PRO A 85 4.05 -1.93 -34.88
C PRO A 85 3.83 -2.34 -33.43
N TRP A 86 2.82 -1.73 -32.80
CA TRP A 86 2.24 -2.20 -31.54
C TRP A 86 1.02 -3.09 -31.80
N ALA A 87 0.90 -4.20 -31.07
CA ALA A 87 -0.25 -5.11 -31.15
C ALA A 87 -1.38 -4.61 -30.24
N ILE A 88 -2.50 -4.19 -30.81
CA ILE A 88 -3.66 -3.68 -30.07
C ILE A 88 -4.64 -4.85 -29.85
N LEU A 89 -4.65 -5.41 -28.65
CA LEU A 89 -5.45 -6.59 -28.30
C LEU A 89 -6.88 -6.15 -27.94
N THR A 90 -7.76 -6.13 -28.93
CA THR A 90 -9.08 -5.51 -28.84
C THR A 90 -10.14 -6.49 -28.31
N GLY A 91 -10.68 -6.16 -27.13
CA GLY A 91 -11.87 -6.80 -26.56
C GLY A 91 -13.16 -6.41 -27.30
N LYS A 92 -14.24 -7.15 -27.03
CA LYS A 92 -15.53 -6.87 -27.69
C LYS A 92 -16.36 -5.72 -27.09
N GLY A 93 -16.02 -5.26 -25.89
CA GLY A 93 -16.74 -4.20 -25.19
C GLY A 93 -15.93 -2.90 -25.08
N ARG A 94 -16.46 -1.90 -24.37
CA ARG A 94 -15.85 -0.57 -24.13
C ARG A 94 -14.31 -0.54 -24.06
N ASN A 95 -13.64 -1.41 -23.29
CA ASN A 95 -12.17 -1.44 -23.18
C ASN A 95 -11.47 -1.62 -24.55
N GLY A 96 -12.06 -2.43 -25.44
CA GLY A 96 -11.60 -2.58 -26.82
C GLY A 96 -11.93 -1.36 -27.69
N GLY A 97 -13.00 -0.63 -27.39
CA GLY A 97 -13.26 0.70 -27.95
C GLY A 97 -12.19 1.72 -27.56
N ASP A 98 -11.77 1.74 -26.29
CA ASP A 98 -10.64 2.56 -25.82
C ASP A 98 -9.34 2.17 -26.56
N GLY A 99 -9.12 0.88 -26.79
CA GLY A 99 -8.03 0.34 -27.62
C GLY A 99 -8.10 0.76 -29.09
N LEU A 100 -9.28 0.76 -29.72
CA LEU A 100 -9.49 1.21 -31.10
C LEU A 100 -9.28 2.73 -31.26
N ALA A 101 -9.72 3.51 -30.26
CA ALA A 101 -9.40 4.93 -30.17
C ALA A 101 -7.88 5.15 -30.06
N ALA A 102 -7.20 4.40 -29.20
CA ALA A 102 -5.74 4.45 -29.07
C ALA A 102 -5.01 4.05 -30.36
N ALA A 103 -5.46 3.01 -31.07
CA ALA A 103 -4.90 2.59 -32.36
C ALA A 103 -4.94 3.73 -33.40
N ARG A 104 -6.07 4.45 -33.48
CA ARG A 104 -6.22 5.64 -34.34
C ARG A 104 -5.30 6.78 -33.91
N HIS A 105 -5.17 7.04 -32.61
CA HIS A 105 -4.27 8.08 -32.10
C HIS A 105 -2.79 7.74 -32.33
N LEU A 106 -2.37 6.48 -32.18
CA LEU A 106 -1.00 6.03 -32.47
C LEU A 106 -0.67 6.21 -33.96
N ALA A 107 -1.57 5.82 -34.86
CA ALA A 107 -1.41 6.04 -36.29
C ALA A 107 -1.28 7.54 -36.66
N LEU A 108 -2.07 8.41 -36.01
CA LEU A 108 -1.96 9.87 -36.17
C LEU A 108 -0.66 10.46 -35.57
N LEU A 109 -0.03 9.78 -34.61
CA LEU A 109 1.29 10.12 -34.05
C LEU A 109 2.46 9.49 -34.84
N GLY A 110 2.18 8.78 -35.93
CA GLY A 110 3.19 8.09 -36.74
C GLY A 110 3.74 6.80 -36.10
N VAL A 111 3.13 6.30 -35.03
CA VAL A 111 3.47 4.99 -34.44
C VAL A 111 2.61 3.91 -35.12
N PRO A 112 3.21 2.97 -35.87
CA PRO A 112 2.44 1.90 -36.50
C PRO A 112 1.77 1.00 -35.45
N ALA A 113 0.60 0.49 -35.81
CA ALA A 113 -0.20 -0.40 -34.98
C ALA A 113 -0.84 -1.49 -35.85
N ARG A 114 -1.20 -2.62 -35.23
CA ARG A 114 -2.09 -3.63 -35.81
C ARG A 114 -3.12 -4.04 -34.79
N ILE A 115 -4.36 -4.24 -35.21
CA ILE A 115 -5.48 -4.59 -34.35
C ILE A 115 -5.68 -6.10 -34.38
N VAL A 116 -5.73 -6.68 -33.19
CA VAL A 116 -5.95 -8.11 -32.94
C VAL A 116 -7.25 -8.26 -32.17
N TYR A 117 -8.34 -8.57 -32.87
CA TYR A 117 -9.65 -8.74 -32.24
C TYR A 117 -9.76 -10.12 -31.56
N SER A 118 -10.22 -10.14 -30.31
CA SER A 118 -10.50 -11.38 -29.57
C SER A 118 -11.82 -12.09 -29.96
N ALA A 119 -12.57 -11.51 -30.89
CA ALA A 119 -13.79 -12.04 -31.48
C ALA A 119 -14.02 -11.35 -32.85
N PRO A 120 -14.85 -11.91 -33.75
CA PRO A 120 -15.20 -11.24 -35.00
C PRO A 120 -15.76 -9.81 -34.77
N PRO A 121 -15.39 -8.79 -35.57
CA PRO A 121 -15.78 -7.40 -35.34
C PRO A 121 -17.30 -7.14 -35.31
N GLU A 122 -18.10 -8.07 -35.82
CA GLU A 122 -19.57 -8.07 -35.79
C GLU A 122 -20.12 -8.28 -34.36
N GLN A 123 -19.27 -8.68 -33.40
CA GLN A 123 -19.60 -8.85 -31.98
C GLN A 123 -19.17 -7.67 -31.09
N LEU A 124 -18.62 -6.59 -31.68
CA LEU A 124 -18.26 -5.37 -30.96
C LEU A 124 -19.51 -4.65 -30.41
N ASP A 125 -19.41 -4.03 -29.22
CA ASP A 125 -20.45 -3.15 -28.70
C ASP A 125 -20.57 -1.83 -29.50
N GLU A 126 -21.67 -1.08 -29.30
CA GLU A 126 -21.97 0.12 -30.11
C GLU A 126 -20.82 1.14 -30.12
N GLU A 127 -20.12 1.29 -28.99
CA GLU A 127 -19.08 2.31 -28.83
C GLU A 127 -17.75 1.85 -29.43
N ALA A 128 -17.42 0.56 -29.30
CA ALA A 128 -16.31 -0.04 -30.03
C ALA A 128 -16.56 -0.04 -31.56
N VAL A 129 -17.80 -0.27 -32.01
CA VAL A 129 -18.21 -0.07 -33.42
C VAL A 129 -18.07 1.39 -33.84
N ARG A 130 -18.40 2.36 -32.97
CA ARG A 130 -18.21 3.79 -33.24
C ARG A 130 -16.73 4.11 -33.47
N GLN A 131 -15.84 3.63 -32.62
CA GLN A 131 -14.40 3.85 -32.76
C GLN A 131 -13.79 3.15 -33.98
N ARG A 132 -14.20 1.91 -34.30
CA ARG A 132 -13.79 1.26 -35.57
C ARG A 132 -14.22 2.07 -36.81
N ARG A 133 -15.44 2.62 -36.81
CA ARG A 133 -15.93 3.51 -37.88
C ARG A 133 -15.20 4.86 -37.97
N LEU A 134 -14.56 5.32 -36.90
CA LEU A 134 -13.68 6.51 -36.93
C LEU A 134 -12.28 6.16 -37.43
N LEU A 135 -11.77 4.98 -37.09
CA LEU A 135 -10.50 4.46 -37.59
C LEU A 135 -10.52 4.22 -39.11
N HIS A 136 -11.61 3.66 -39.66
CA HIS A 136 -11.81 3.52 -41.12
C HIS A 136 -12.02 4.84 -41.88
N LYS A 137 -12.05 5.99 -41.19
CA LYS A 137 -12.05 7.33 -41.82
C LYS A 137 -10.65 7.96 -41.92
N LEU A 138 -9.61 7.31 -41.39
CA LEU A 138 -8.23 7.71 -41.67
C LEU A 138 -7.92 7.51 -43.17
N PRO A 139 -6.97 8.26 -43.74
CA PRO A 139 -6.37 7.93 -45.04
C PRO A 139 -5.86 6.49 -45.04
N ALA A 140 -5.99 5.76 -46.16
CA ALA A 140 -5.65 4.33 -46.21
C ALA A 140 -4.21 4.01 -45.76
N ALA A 141 -3.25 4.90 -46.04
CA ALA A 141 -1.85 4.77 -45.59
C ALA A 141 -1.64 4.94 -44.06
N LEU A 142 -2.68 5.30 -43.31
CA LEU A 142 -2.70 5.43 -41.85
C LEU A 142 -3.70 4.46 -41.18
N GLN A 143 -4.36 3.57 -41.93
CA GLN A 143 -5.24 2.56 -41.34
C GLN A 143 -4.41 1.36 -40.84
N PRO A 144 -4.47 1.01 -39.53
CA PRO A 144 -3.84 -0.21 -39.01
C PRO A 144 -4.31 -1.49 -39.72
N ASP A 145 -3.42 -2.48 -39.85
CA ASP A 145 -3.82 -3.84 -40.25
C ASP A 145 -4.81 -4.41 -39.21
N GLU A 146 -5.89 -5.05 -39.65
CA GLU A 146 -6.89 -5.70 -38.79
C GLU A 146 -6.88 -7.23 -38.97
N GLN A 147 -6.81 -7.98 -37.87
CA GLN A 147 -6.99 -9.43 -37.87
C GLN A 147 -7.84 -9.90 -36.68
N VAL A 148 -8.56 -11.01 -36.84
CA VAL A 148 -9.18 -11.75 -35.73
C VAL A 148 -8.16 -12.75 -35.21
N TYR A 149 -8.06 -12.90 -33.89
CA TYR A 149 -7.11 -13.83 -33.28
C TYR A 149 -7.57 -15.29 -33.44
N GLU A 150 -6.68 -16.09 -34.04
CA GLU A 150 -6.68 -17.55 -33.95
C GLU A 150 -5.41 -18.01 -33.20
N PRO A 151 -5.47 -19.05 -32.33
CA PRO A 151 -4.32 -19.48 -31.54
C PRO A 151 -3.09 -19.82 -32.37
N GLY A 152 -1.95 -19.21 -32.04
CA GLY A 152 -0.68 -19.37 -32.76
C GLY A 152 -0.58 -18.65 -34.12
N ALA A 153 -1.59 -17.87 -34.53
CA ALA A 153 -1.55 -17.13 -35.80
C ALA A 153 -0.78 -15.80 -35.74
N ILE A 154 -0.33 -15.36 -34.56
CA ILE A 154 0.35 -14.07 -34.36
C ILE A 154 1.87 -14.28 -34.37
N ASP A 155 2.58 -13.72 -35.35
CA ASP A 155 4.03 -13.54 -35.24
C ASP A 155 4.36 -12.36 -34.32
N TRP A 156 4.52 -12.66 -33.04
CA TRP A 156 4.92 -11.70 -32.01
C TRP A 156 6.29 -11.04 -32.29
N ASN A 157 7.18 -11.67 -33.08
CA ASN A 157 8.48 -11.09 -33.42
C ASN A 157 8.38 -9.86 -34.32
N GLY A 158 7.26 -9.68 -35.04
CA GLY A 158 6.99 -8.53 -35.88
C GLY A 158 6.62 -7.24 -35.12
N PHE A 159 6.43 -7.32 -33.81
CA PHE A 159 5.97 -6.20 -32.98
C PHE A 159 7.08 -5.60 -32.09
N GLY A 160 6.84 -4.38 -31.59
CA GLY A 160 7.69 -3.68 -30.63
C GLY A 160 7.07 -3.51 -29.23
N GLY A 161 5.80 -3.88 -29.07
CA GLY A 161 5.04 -3.79 -27.82
C GLY A 161 3.59 -4.20 -28.02
N ILE A 162 2.85 -4.34 -26.90
CA ILE A 162 1.47 -4.79 -26.85
C ILE A 162 0.62 -3.79 -26.07
N VAL A 163 -0.58 -3.50 -26.55
CA VAL A 163 -1.64 -2.79 -25.82
C VAL A 163 -2.72 -3.78 -25.45
N ASP A 164 -2.90 -4.03 -24.16
CA ASP A 164 -3.97 -4.87 -23.63
C ASP A 164 -5.26 -4.06 -23.48
N ALA A 165 -6.19 -4.26 -24.40
CA ALA A 165 -7.51 -3.64 -24.42
C ALA A 165 -8.63 -4.70 -24.37
N LEU A 166 -8.36 -5.88 -23.77
CA LEU A 166 -9.25 -7.03 -23.85
C LEU A 166 -10.42 -6.95 -22.84
N LEU A 167 -10.12 -6.72 -21.55
CA LEU A 167 -11.09 -6.80 -20.45
C LEU A 167 -10.83 -5.71 -19.38
N GLY A 168 -11.74 -4.73 -19.27
CA GLY A 168 -11.70 -3.69 -18.21
C GLY A 168 -12.57 -4.03 -16.99
N THR A 169 -13.20 -3.01 -16.38
CA THR A 169 -14.08 -3.16 -15.18
C THR A 169 -15.29 -4.11 -15.30
N GLY A 170 -15.52 -4.76 -16.46
CA GLY A 170 -16.56 -5.77 -16.66
C GLY A 170 -16.15 -7.20 -16.24
N THR A 171 -14.88 -7.41 -15.87
CA THR A 171 -14.33 -8.73 -15.53
C THR A 171 -14.94 -9.29 -14.24
N VAL A 172 -15.65 -10.41 -14.35
CA VAL A 172 -16.18 -11.17 -13.20
C VAL A 172 -15.17 -12.23 -12.78
N SER A 173 -14.94 -12.40 -11.48
CA SER A 173 -13.97 -13.36 -10.94
C SER A 173 -14.28 -14.81 -11.37
N GLY A 174 -13.39 -15.42 -12.16
CA GLY A 174 -13.49 -16.80 -12.64
C GLY A 174 -12.46 -17.11 -13.72
N PRO A 175 -12.41 -18.34 -14.25
CA PRO A 175 -11.54 -18.69 -15.37
C PRO A 175 -11.88 -17.85 -16.62
N LEU A 176 -10.86 -17.33 -17.31
CA LEU A 176 -11.07 -16.62 -18.56
C LEU A 176 -11.49 -17.61 -19.66
N ARG A 177 -12.36 -17.16 -20.57
CA ARG A 177 -12.86 -17.98 -21.69
C ARG A 177 -11.90 -17.91 -22.86
N GLU A 178 -11.88 -18.97 -23.67
CA GLU A 178 -11.25 -18.91 -24.99
C GLU A 178 -12.05 -17.99 -25.95
N PRO A 179 -11.40 -17.33 -26.91
CA PRO A 179 -9.96 -17.39 -27.19
C PRO A 179 -9.13 -16.40 -26.34
N VAL A 180 -9.75 -15.56 -25.51
CA VAL A 180 -9.08 -14.53 -24.69
C VAL A 180 -8.01 -15.14 -23.76
N ALA A 181 -8.28 -16.31 -23.17
CA ALA A 181 -7.31 -17.00 -22.32
C ALA A 181 -6.03 -17.41 -23.10
N SER A 182 -6.15 -17.92 -24.32
CA SER A 182 -4.97 -18.21 -25.16
C SER A 182 -4.25 -16.95 -25.61
N LEU A 183 -4.97 -15.89 -25.98
CA LEU A 183 -4.37 -14.61 -26.37
C LEU A 183 -3.53 -13.99 -25.24
N ILE A 184 -4.00 -14.07 -23.99
CA ILE A 184 -3.26 -13.58 -22.81
C ILE A 184 -2.03 -14.45 -22.52
N ARG A 185 -2.12 -15.78 -22.69
CA ARG A 185 -0.96 -16.69 -22.58
C ARG A 185 0.12 -16.36 -23.62
N GLU A 186 -0.27 -16.13 -24.86
CA GLU A 186 0.65 -15.73 -25.93
C GLU A 186 1.25 -14.34 -25.70
N ALA A 187 0.43 -13.35 -25.34
CA ALA A 187 0.88 -11.98 -25.08
C ALA A 187 1.93 -11.93 -23.95
N ASN A 188 1.68 -12.59 -22.82
CA ASN A 188 2.66 -12.72 -21.73
C ASN A 188 3.90 -13.52 -22.16
N GLY A 189 3.73 -14.54 -23.01
CA GLY A 189 4.83 -15.39 -23.51
C GLY A 189 5.71 -14.74 -24.56
N SER A 190 5.27 -13.61 -25.16
CA SER A 190 5.98 -12.92 -26.25
C SER A 190 7.31 -12.28 -25.84
N GLY A 191 7.50 -11.97 -24.55
CA GLY A 191 8.62 -11.16 -24.07
C GLY A 191 8.57 -9.68 -24.45
N LEU A 192 7.47 -9.20 -25.04
CA LEU A 192 7.24 -7.79 -25.36
C LEU A 192 6.74 -7.01 -24.13
N PRO A 193 6.98 -5.69 -24.07
CA PRO A 193 6.32 -4.83 -23.08
C PRO A 193 4.81 -4.75 -23.34
N ILE A 194 4.01 -4.82 -22.28
CA ILE A 194 2.55 -4.73 -22.34
C ILE A 194 2.07 -3.47 -21.61
N VAL A 195 1.24 -2.66 -22.24
CA VAL A 195 0.55 -1.51 -21.63
C VAL A 195 -0.95 -1.80 -21.57
N SER A 196 -1.53 -1.91 -20.37
CA SER A 196 -2.94 -2.23 -20.19
C SER A 196 -3.83 -0.99 -20.13
N ALA A 197 -4.95 -1.05 -20.87
CA ALA A 197 -6.03 -0.09 -20.82
C ALA A 197 -6.93 -0.36 -19.59
N ASP A 198 -7.15 0.66 -18.77
CA ASP A 198 -8.04 0.68 -17.60
C ASP A 198 -7.60 -0.16 -16.38
N LEU A 199 -7.26 -1.44 -16.62
CA LEU A 199 -6.90 -2.54 -15.72
C LEU A 199 -6.21 -3.64 -16.56
N PRO A 200 -5.24 -4.41 -16.04
CA PRO A 200 -4.74 -5.59 -16.75
C PRO A 200 -5.82 -6.66 -16.88
N SER A 201 -5.99 -7.22 -18.07
CA SER A 201 -7.02 -8.22 -18.33
C SER A 201 -6.84 -9.46 -17.46
N GLY A 202 -7.85 -9.75 -16.64
CA GLY A 202 -7.84 -10.80 -15.61
C GLY A 202 -7.64 -10.30 -14.18
N VAL A 203 -7.38 -9.02 -13.95
CA VAL A 203 -7.43 -8.39 -12.61
C VAL A 203 -8.89 -8.04 -12.25
N GLU A 204 -9.32 -8.44 -11.06
CA GLU A 204 -10.63 -8.10 -10.52
C GLU A 204 -10.61 -6.66 -9.94
N PRO A 205 -11.51 -5.75 -10.37
CA PRO A 205 -11.42 -4.31 -10.07
C PRO A 205 -11.42 -3.90 -8.60
N ASP A 206 -12.11 -4.61 -7.72
CA ASP A 206 -12.41 -4.14 -6.36
C ASP A 206 -11.54 -4.82 -5.28
N THR A 207 -10.99 -6.00 -5.58
CA THR A 207 -10.13 -6.80 -4.67
C THR A 207 -8.69 -6.90 -5.15
N GLY A 208 -8.44 -6.76 -6.47
CA GLY A 208 -7.13 -7.05 -7.05
C GLY A 208 -6.82 -8.55 -7.10
N ALA A 209 -7.82 -9.42 -6.90
CA ALA A 209 -7.67 -10.85 -7.21
C ALA A 209 -7.40 -11.06 -8.70
N VAL A 210 -6.70 -12.14 -9.07
CA VAL A 210 -6.33 -12.45 -10.46
C VAL A 210 -6.97 -13.75 -10.93
N SER A 211 -7.42 -13.76 -12.18
CA SER A 211 -7.71 -14.98 -12.92
C SER A 211 -6.42 -15.67 -13.40
N ASP A 212 -6.53 -16.94 -13.77
CA ASP A 212 -5.51 -17.65 -14.53
C ASP A 212 -6.06 -17.93 -15.95
N PRO A 213 -5.42 -17.44 -17.02
CA PRO A 213 -4.29 -16.50 -17.03
C PRO A 213 -4.73 -15.05 -16.74
N CYS A 214 -3.76 -14.16 -16.53
CA CYS A 214 -3.94 -12.71 -16.40
C CYS A 214 -2.75 -11.98 -17.03
N ILE A 215 -2.97 -10.82 -17.65
CA ILE A 215 -1.92 -10.01 -18.29
C ILE A 215 -0.89 -9.54 -17.27
N GLN A 216 0.39 -9.61 -17.62
CA GLN A 216 1.51 -9.09 -16.84
C GLN A 216 1.98 -7.76 -17.47
N ALA A 217 1.32 -6.67 -17.08
CA ALA A 217 1.57 -5.35 -17.65
C ALA A 217 2.90 -4.77 -17.16
N SER A 218 3.62 -4.11 -18.08
CA SER A 218 4.74 -3.22 -17.77
C SER A 218 4.24 -1.86 -17.25
N ALA A 219 3.07 -1.42 -17.73
CA ALA A 219 2.35 -0.24 -17.23
C ALA A 219 0.82 -0.38 -17.44
N THR A 220 0.03 0.31 -16.62
CA THR A 220 -1.44 0.36 -16.75
C THR A 220 -1.93 1.80 -16.77
N VAL A 221 -2.78 2.16 -17.75
CA VAL A 221 -3.41 3.48 -17.84
C VAL A 221 -4.82 3.42 -17.26
N ALA A 222 -4.95 3.73 -15.97
CA ALA A 222 -6.23 3.78 -15.28
C ALA A 222 -7.00 5.06 -15.63
N PHE A 223 -8.13 4.91 -16.31
CA PHE A 223 -8.96 6.04 -16.73
C PHE A 223 -9.79 6.61 -15.57
N GLY A 224 -9.74 7.94 -15.41
CA GLY A 224 -10.52 8.72 -14.46
C GLY A 224 -10.02 8.62 -13.02
N LEU A 225 -10.23 7.45 -12.40
CA LEU A 225 -9.74 7.10 -11.06
C LEU A 225 -9.05 5.74 -11.10
N ALA A 226 -8.07 5.53 -10.22
CA ALA A 226 -7.50 4.22 -9.99
C ALA A 226 -8.51 3.29 -9.31
N LYS A 227 -8.51 2.02 -9.70
CA LYS A 227 -9.43 1.01 -9.15
C LYS A 227 -8.78 0.40 -7.92
N ILE A 228 -9.57 0.04 -6.92
CA ILE A 228 -9.06 -0.48 -5.65
C ILE A 228 -8.17 -1.73 -5.84
N GLY A 229 -8.42 -2.55 -6.86
CA GLY A 229 -7.59 -3.69 -7.24
C GLY A 229 -6.19 -3.35 -7.79
N LEU A 230 -5.97 -2.12 -8.28
CA LEU A 230 -4.64 -1.61 -8.66
C LEU A 230 -3.81 -1.16 -7.43
N ALA A 231 -4.43 -1.07 -6.26
CA ALA A 231 -3.78 -0.71 -4.99
C ALA A 231 -3.52 -1.92 -4.07
N GLN A 232 -4.04 -3.11 -4.40
CA GLN A 232 -3.91 -4.34 -3.60
C GLN A 232 -3.18 -5.45 -4.38
N TYR A 233 -2.44 -6.30 -3.67
CA TYR A 233 -1.87 -7.51 -4.27
C TYR A 233 -2.91 -8.65 -4.28
N PRO A 234 -2.94 -9.52 -5.31
CA PRO A 234 -1.94 -9.64 -6.38
C PRO A 234 -1.99 -8.60 -7.51
N GLY A 235 -3.10 -7.86 -7.70
CA GLY A 235 -3.33 -6.94 -8.83
C GLY A 235 -2.21 -5.92 -9.08
N VAL A 236 -1.65 -5.30 -8.03
CA VAL A 236 -0.45 -4.43 -8.10
C VAL A 236 0.71 -5.10 -8.86
N GLY A 237 0.94 -6.40 -8.64
CA GLY A 237 2.01 -7.17 -9.28
C GLY A 237 1.74 -7.53 -10.75
N MET A 238 0.51 -7.37 -11.22
CA MET A 238 0.13 -7.56 -12.64
C MET A 238 0.05 -6.24 -13.41
N ALA A 239 0.03 -5.09 -12.71
CA ALA A 239 -0.27 -3.79 -13.31
C ALA A 239 0.96 -3.00 -13.80
N GLY A 240 2.16 -3.36 -13.33
CA GLY A 240 3.37 -2.58 -13.58
C GLY A 240 3.23 -1.16 -13.04
N ASP A 241 3.78 -0.18 -13.76
CA ASP A 241 3.60 1.23 -13.41
C ASP A 241 2.18 1.72 -13.72
N VAL A 242 1.42 2.07 -12.68
CA VAL A 242 0.03 2.54 -12.82
C VAL A 242 0.00 4.04 -13.01
N LEU A 243 -0.48 4.50 -14.15
CA LEU A 243 -0.82 5.90 -14.42
C LEU A 243 -2.32 6.11 -14.20
N VAL A 244 -2.71 7.24 -13.60
CA VAL A 244 -4.09 7.72 -13.53
C VAL A 244 -4.25 8.87 -14.51
N ALA A 245 -5.12 8.68 -15.52
CA ALA A 245 -5.34 9.64 -16.60
C ALA A 245 -6.73 10.30 -16.50
N PRO A 246 -6.82 11.65 -16.40
CA PRO A 246 -8.09 12.35 -16.33
C PRO A 246 -8.80 12.34 -17.69
N ILE A 247 -9.98 11.71 -17.76
CA ILE A 247 -10.76 11.56 -19.01
C ILE A 247 -11.74 12.72 -19.28
N GLY A 248 -11.45 13.90 -18.74
CA GLY A 248 -12.25 15.14 -18.90
C GLY A 248 -13.30 15.38 -17.81
N ALA A 249 -13.71 14.35 -17.07
CA ALA A 249 -14.62 14.48 -15.93
C ALA A 249 -13.85 14.77 -14.62
N SER A 250 -14.35 15.69 -13.80
CA SER A 250 -13.91 15.88 -12.41
C SER A 250 -14.55 14.82 -11.50
N LEU A 251 -14.07 13.59 -11.60
CA LEU A 251 -14.61 12.43 -10.87
C LEU A 251 -14.17 12.46 -9.40
N ASP A 252 -14.93 13.14 -8.53
CA ASP A 252 -14.71 13.08 -7.09
C ASP A 252 -15.63 12.05 -6.41
N ALA A 253 -15.04 11.09 -5.70
CA ALA A 253 -15.75 10.09 -4.91
C ALA A 253 -16.64 10.73 -3.82
N ALA A 254 -16.27 11.91 -3.29
CA ALA A 254 -17.11 12.64 -2.33
C ALA A 254 -18.49 13.00 -2.91
N ALA A 255 -18.58 13.23 -4.23
CA ALA A 255 -19.85 13.51 -4.92
C ALA A 255 -20.80 12.29 -5.01
N LEU A 256 -20.41 11.12 -4.49
CA LEU A 256 -21.32 9.99 -4.26
C LEU A 256 -21.86 9.91 -2.82
N GLY A 257 -21.33 10.66 -1.86
CA GLY A 257 -21.69 10.52 -0.44
C GLY A 257 -21.32 9.15 0.13
N LEU A 258 -20.25 8.52 -0.38
CA LEU A 258 -19.76 7.21 0.06
C LEU A 258 -18.40 7.36 0.75
N PRO A 259 -18.07 6.55 1.77
CA PRO A 259 -16.77 6.60 2.43
C PRO A 259 -15.63 6.40 1.43
N ALA A 260 -14.69 7.35 1.44
CA ALA A 260 -13.63 7.43 0.45
C ALA A 260 -12.53 6.39 0.70
N VAL A 261 -11.80 6.05 -0.36
CA VAL A 261 -10.59 5.23 -0.27
C VAL A 261 -9.47 6.00 -0.96
N HIS A 262 -8.35 6.22 -0.28
CA HIS A 262 -7.24 7.02 -0.78
C HIS A 262 -5.94 6.19 -0.84
N MET A 263 -5.09 6.45 -1.84
CA MET A 263 -3.67 6.12 -1.71
C MET A 263 -3.02 7.13 -0.78
N LEU A 264 -2.43 6.64 0.32
CA LEU A 264 -1.68 7.50 1.23
C LEU A 264 -0.50 8.13 0.49
N SER A 265 -0.31 9.42 0.69
CA SER A 265 0.76 10.23 0.11
C SER A 265 0.87 11.51 0.92
N GLU A 266 1.99 12.21 0.80
CA GLU A 266 2.25 13.46 1.51
C GLU A 266 1.13 14.49 1.27
N ARG A 267 0.65 14.60 0.02
CA ARG A 267 -0.50 15.43 -0.34
C ARG A 267 -1.81 15.00 0.34
N VAL A 268 -1.99 13.72 0.65
CA VAL A 268 -3.18 13.25 1.41
C VAL A 268 -3.03 13.58 2.90
N LEU A 269 -1.82 13.58 3.46
CA LEU A 269 -1.57 14.11 4.80
C LEU A 269 -1.92 15.61 4.84
N ARG A 270 -1.31 16.43 3.97
CA ARG A 270 -1.56 17.89 3.93
C ARG A 270 -3.01 18.26 3.61
N ASN A 271 -3.59 17.72 2.53
CA ASN A 271 -4.90 18.18 2.03
C ASN A 271 -6.14 17.48 2.62
N ALA A 272 -6.04 16.24 3.09
CA ALA A 272 -7.21 15.48 3.56
C ALA A 272 -7.21 15.22 5.07
N LEU A 273 -6.06 15.40 5.72
CA LEU A 273 -5.86 15.15 7.15
C LEU A 273 -5.42 16.42 7.89
N GLY A 274 -4.75 17.37 7.22
CA GLY A 274 -4.42 18.70 7.74
C GLY A 274 -3.04 18.81 8.37
N GLU A 275 -2.19 17.78 8.27
CA GLU A 275 -0.83 17.79 8.83
C GLU A 275 0.22 18.17 7.80
N GLU A 276 1.23 18.90 8.26
CA GLU A 276 2.48 19.14 7.53
C GLU A 276 3.50 18.04 7.89
N PRO A 277 3.92 17.14 6.98
CA PRO A 277 4.87 16.06 7.32
C PRO A 277 6.30 16.51 7.61
N ASP A 278 6.55 17.82 7.57
CA ASP A 278 7.81 18.48 7.94
C ASP A 278 7.71 19.22 9.29
N ASP A 279 6.61 19.08 10.05
CA ASP A 279 6.29 20.00 11.15
C ASP A 279 7.30 19.92 12.32
N ARG A 280 8.21 20.90 12.34
CA ARG A 280 9.40 20.86 13.20
C ARG A 280 9.01 21.19 14.63
N ARG A 281 9.64 20.50 15.59
CA ARG A 281 9.54 20.86 17.01
C ARG A 281 9.80 22.36 17.21
N GLN A 282 8.74 23.08 17.60
CA GLN A 282 8.78 24.51 17.92
C GLN A 282 9.95 24.86 18.84
N ALA A 283 10.66 25.95 18.54
CA ALA A 283 11.88 26.32 19.25
C ALA A 283 11.65 26.80 20.71
N ASP A 284 10.44 27.29 21.03
CA ASP A 284 10.03 27.71 22.38
C ASP A 284 9.07 26.66 22.97
N SER A 285 9.59 25.45 23.19
CA SER A 285 8.83 24.27 23.63
C SER A 285 9.54 23.53 24.77
N ASN A 286 8.87 22.54 25.37
CA ASN A 286 9.46 21.67 26.38
C ASN A 286 8.92 20.24 26.29
N LYS A 287 9.43 19.34 27.13
CA LYS A 287 9.03 17.92 27.13
C LYS A 287 7.53 17.67 27.38
N GLY A 288 6.81 18.57 28.04
CA GLY A 288 5.35 18.50 28.16
C GLY A 288 4.60 18.88 26.88
N THR A 289 5.18 19.69 25.99
CA THR A 289 4.58 20.09 24.70
C THR A 289 4.37 18.88 23.77
N TYR A 290 5.21 17.86 23.90
CA TYR A 290 5.17 16.63 23.07
C TYR A 290 4.58 15.43 23.82
N GLY A 291 3.90 15.69 24.94
CA GLY A 291 3.12 14.71 25.70
C GLY A 291 3.91 13.58 26.36
N HIS A 292 3.18 12.76 27.11
CA HIS A 292 3.68 11.64 27.88
C HIS A 292 2.97 10.34 27.47
N VAL A 293 3.70 9.45 26.80
CA VAL A 293 3.17 8.14 26.37
C VAL A 293 3.46 7.07 27.42
N LEU A 294 2.45 6.30 27.80
CA LEU A 294 2.63 5.06 28.57
C LEU A 294 2.68 3.86 27.62
N THR A 295 3.62 2.95 27.83
CA THR A 295 3.73 1.69 27.07
C THR A 295 3.64 0.50 28.02
N ALA A 296 2.53 -0.23 28.00
CA ALA A 296 2.31 -1.46 28.76
C ALA A 296 2.66 -2.68 27.88
N ALA A 297 3.91 -3.12 27.98
CA ALA A 297 4.48 -4.08 27.03
C ALA A 297 5.65 -4.90 27.64
N GLY A 298 6.01 -5.98 26.97
CA GLY A 298 7.06 -6.90 27.38
C GLY A 298 6.69 -7.77 28.59
N SER A 299 7.49 -8.81 28.82
CA SER A 299 7.42 -9.69 30.00
C SER A 299 8.78 -10.36 30.16
N ARG A 300 9.04 -11.08 31.26
CA ARG A 300 10.35 -11.68 31.55
C ARG A 300 10.94 -12.55 30.42
N LEU A 301 10.11 -13.10 29.53
CA LEU A 301 10.54 -13.89 28.36
C LEU A 301 10.38 -13.17 27.01
N MET A 302 9.93 -11.90 27.01
CA MET A 302 9.67 -11.06 25.85
C MET A 302 10.03 -9.58 26.12
N SER A 303 11.04 -9.33 26.96
CA SER A 303 11.44 -7.98 27.43
C SER A 303 11.76 -7.04 26.28
N GLY A 304 12.45 -7.54 25.25
CA GLY A 304 12.76 -6.81 24.02
C GLY A 304 11.53 -6.30 23.26
N ALA A 305 10.35 -6.93 23.39
CA ALA A 305 9.12 -6.41 22.78
C ALA A 305 8.65 -5.12 23.47
N GLY A 306 8.79 -5.04 24.80
CA GLY A 306 8.52 -3.81 25.55
C GLY A 306 9.56 -2.73 25.29
N LEU A 307 10.85 -3.10 25.33
CA LEU A 307 11.95 -2.15 25.07
C LEU A 307 11.88 -1.55 23.66
N LEU A 308 11.53 -2.34 22.64
CA LEU A 308 11.31 -1.84 21.27
C LEU A 308 10.08 -0.94 21.18
N CYS A 309 8.97 -1.30 21.85
CA CYS A 309 7.75 -0.49 21.88
C CYS A 309 7.97 0.89 22.54
N ALA A 310 8.61 0.91 23.71
CA ALA A 310 8.96 2.13 24.43
C ALA A 310 10.01 2.96 23.67
N THR A 311 11.01 2.32 23.06
CA THR A 311 11.98 3.00 22.17
C THR A 311 11.32 3.60 20.93
N ALA A 312 10.33 2.93 20.35
CA ALA A 312 9.59 3.47 19.21
C ALA A 312 8.81 4.74 19.60
N ALA A 313 8.13 4.75 20.75
CA ALA A 313 7.45 5.94 21.25
C ALA A 313 8.40 7.15 21.41
N LEU A 314 9.60 6.95 21.96
CA LEU A 314 10.63 7.99 22.02
C LEU A 314 11.07 8.47 20.62
N ARG A 315 11.26 7.54 19.67
CA ARG A 315 11.76 7.84 18.32
C ARG A 315 10.70 8.49 17.42
N SER A 316 9.42 8.26 17.66
CA SER A 316 8.29 8.97 17.02
C SER A 316 7.96 10.32 17.67
N GLY A 317 8.92 10.93 18.36
CA GLY A 317 8.80 12.33 18.78
C GLY A 317 7.94 12.59 20.01
N ALA A 318 7.68 11.60 20.87
CA ALA A 318 7.11 11.84 22.21
C ALA A 318 8.02 12.74 23.06
N GLY A 319 7.44 13.47 24.02
CA GLY A 319 8.15 14.33 24.94
C GLY A 319 8.66 13.60 26.18
N LEU A 320 7.85 12.68 26.69
CA LEU A 320 8.14 11.75 27.77
C LEU A 320 7.60 10.36 27.41
N VAL A 321 8.29 9.31 27.85
CA VAL A 321 7.79 7.93 27.75
C VAL A 321 8.03 7.20 29.07
N THR A 322 6.96 6.59 29.59
CA THR A 322 7.04 5.59 30.65
C THR A 322 6.80 4.21 30.06
N TRP A 323 7.66 3.25 30.39
CA TRP A 323 7.41 1.83 30.17
C TRP A 323 6.78 1.25 31.44
N ALA A 324 5.53 0.79 31.35
CA ALA A 324 4.88 -0.01 32.38
C ALA A 324 5.21 -1.50 32.17
N LEU A 325 5.67 -2.16 33.24
CA LEU A 325 6.18 -3.52 33.19
C LEU A 325 5.96 -4.30 34.49
N PRO A 326 5.87 -5.65 34.44
CA PRO A 326 5.93 -6.50 35.63
C PRO A 326 7.22 -6.24 36.42
N ASP A 327 7.11 -5.97 37.72
CA ASP A 327 8.20 -5.53 38.61
C ASP A 327 9.46 -6.40 38.51
N ARG A 328 9.31 -7.73 38.45
CA ARG A 328 10.43 -8.68 38.34
C ARG A 328 11.28 -8.53 37.06
N MET A 329 10.86 -7.70 36.10
CA MET A 329 11.65 -7.34 34.92
C MET A 329 12.46 -6.03 35.10
N ALA A 330 12.12 -5.16 36.06
CA ALA A 330 12.69 -3.82 36.20
C ALA A 330 14.22 -3.81 36.38
N GLU A 331 14.76 -4.58 37.33
CA GLU A 331 16.21 -4.69 37.55
C GLU A 331 16.99 -5.17 36.31
N ALA A 332 16.34 -5.94 35.43
CA ALA A 332 16.95 -6.51 34.23
C ALA A 332 16.89 -5.58 32.99
N VAL A 333 16.16 -4.46 33.08
CA VAL A 333 16.00 -3.50 31.97
C VAL A 333 16.37 -2.06 32.31
N ILE A 334 16.52 -1.73 33.60
CA ILE A 334 16.98 -0.42 34.05
C ILE A 334 18.33 -0.06 33.43
N GLY A 335 18.46 1.18 32.93
CA GLY A 335 19.67 1.66 32.28
C GLY A 335 19.92 1.17 30.84
N LEU A 336 19.16 0.19 30.30
CA LEU A 336 19.29 -0.21 28.89
C LEU A 336 18.96 0.92 27.91
N ARG A 337 18.03 1.80 28.31
CA ARG A 337 17.73 3.09 27.67
C ARG A 337 17.43 4.12 28.77
N PRO A 338 18.39 4.96 29.18
CA PRO A 338 18.23 5.87 30.30
C PRO A 338 17.21 7.01 30.03
N GLU A 339 16.74 7.17 28.80
CA GLU A 339 15.70 8.12 28.43
C GLU A 339 14.28 7.62 28.73
N LEU A 340 14.12 6.33 29.08
CA LEU A 340 12.84 5.75 29.48
C LEU A 340 12.65 5.82 31.00
N MET A 341 11.48 6.30 31.43
CA MET A 341 11.01 6.09 32.79
C MET A 341 10.39 4.69 32.92
N LEU A 342 10.49 4.08 34.10
CA LEU A 342 9.92 2.77 34.39
C LEU A 342 8.78 2.89 35.42
N ALA A 343 7.64 2.30 35.11
CA ALA A 343 6.56 2.02 36.06
C ALA A 343 6.53 0.50 36.32
N ALA A 344 7.24 0.09 37.37
CA ALA A 344 7.18 -1.28 37.87
C ALA A 344 5.82 -1.52 38.52
N LEU A 345 5.08 -2.51 38.01
CA LEU A 345 3.76 -2.92 38.49
C LEU A 345 3.87 -4.26 39.23
N ASN A 346 3.16 -4.40 40.34
CA ASN A 346 3.21 -5.61 41.17
C ASN A 346 2.78 -6.85 40.37
N ASP A 347 3.68 -7.83 40.24
CA ASP A 347 3.48 -9.01 39.40
C ASP A 347 3.47 -10.34 40.16
N GLY A 348 3.36 -10.30 41.50
CA GLY A 348 3.45 -11.48 42.37
C GLY A 348 4.84 -12.15 42.38
N GLY A 349 5.85 -11.51 41.77
CA GLY A 349 7.13 -12.13 41.46
C GLY A 349 7.07 -13.07 40.25
N SER A 350 6.05 -13.01 39.40
CA SER A 350 5.89 -13.90 38.23
C SER A 350 6.82 -13.55 37.07
N GLY A 351 7.09 -12.25 36.84
CA GLY A 351 7.67 -11.74 35.60
C GLY A 351 6.67 -11.58 34.45
N GLY A 352 5.36 -11.51 34.74
CA GLY A 352 4.30 -11.47 33.73
C GLY A 352 3.00 -10.83 34.21
N TRP A 353 2.11 -10.54 33.25
CA TRP A 353 0.86 -9.78 33.46
C TRP A 353 -0.30 -10.63 34.00
N GLN A 354 -0.02 -11.80 34.58
CA GLN A 354 -1.06 -12.69 35.12
C GLN A 354 -1.60 -12.18 36.46
N GLU A 355 -0.74 -11.55 37.26
CA GLU A 355 -1.01 -11.14 38.64
C GLU A 355 -1.01 -9.61 38.82
N VAL A 356 -0.63 -8.85 37.78
CA VAL A 356 -0.76 -7.39 37.70
C VAL A 356 -2.23 -6.99 37.70
N ASP A 357 -2.63 -6.07 38.60
CA ASP A 357 -3.99 -5.55 38.64
C ASP A 357 -4.20 -4.55 37.48
N PRO A 358 -5.24 -4.71 36.63
CA PRO A 358 -5.55 -3.73 35.60
C PRO A 358 -5.88 -2.33 36.16
N VAL A 359 -6.32 -2.21 37.41
CA VAL A 359 -6.56 -0.91 38.07
C VAL A 359 -5.25 -0.23 38.47
N GLU A 360 -4.19 -0.98 38.77
CA GLU A 360 -2.84 -0.44 39.03
C GLU A 360 -2.27 0.16 37.74
N LEU A 361 -2.40 -0.56 36.61
CA LEU A 361 -2.05 -0.01 35.30
C LEU A 361 -2.91 1.21 34.92
N ALA A 362 -4.22 1.17 35.19
CA ALA A 362 -5.10 2.32 34.92
C ALA A 362 -4.71 3.55 35.75
N SER A 363 -4.29 3.35 37.00
CA SER A 363 -3.78 4.42 37.87
C SER A 363 -2.47 5.01 37.33
N ALA A 364 -1.55 4.18 36.83
CA ALA A 364 -0.33 4.63 36.16
C ALA A 364 -0.61 5.36 34.82
N ALA A 365 -1.77 5.11 34.20
CA ALA A 365 -2.21 5.72 32.95
C ALA A 365 -3.04 7.01 33.11
N ALA A 366 -3.42 7.38 34.34
CA ALA A 366 -4.38 8.46 34.59
C ALA A 366 -3.87 9.86 34.18
N GLU A 367 -2.57 10.11 34.35
CA GLU A 367 -1.89 11.39 34.05
C GLU A 367 -1.08 11.32 32.74
N MET A 368 -1.45 10.43 31.80
CA MET A 368 -0.73 10.17 30.55
C MET A 368 -1.56 10.67 29.35
N ASP A 369 -0.89 11.12 28.28
CA ASP A 369 -1.58 11.60 27.08
C ASP A 369 -2.04 10.44 26.17
N SER A 370 -1.40 9.26 26.24
CA SER A 370 -1.85 8.05 25.54
C SER A 370 -1.25 6.76 26.12
N LEU A 371 -1.90 5.61 25.85
CA LEU A 371 -1.45 4.28 26.28
C LEU A 371 -1.32 3.30 25.09
N VAL A 372 -0.14 2.72 24.92
CA VAL A 372 0.11 1.56 24.04
C VAL A 372 0.11 0.27 24.86
N LEU A 373 -0.66 -0.74 24.44
CA LEU A 373 -0.80 -2.02 25.14
C LEU A 373 -0.67 -3.21 24.18
N GLY A 374 0.08 -4.25 24.59
CA GLY A 374 0.00 -5.56 23.95
C GLY A 374 1.27 -6.28 23.47
N PRO A 375 2.36 -5.59 23.05
CA PRO A 375 3.57 -6.28 22.57
C PRO A 375 4.26 -7.13 23.65
N GLY A 376 4.01 -8.44 23.67
CA GLY A 376 4.71 -9.39 24.54
C GLY A 376 4.15 -9.56 25.95
N LEU A 377 2.88 -9.20 26.18
CA LEU A 377 2.18 -9.46 27.46
C LEU A 377 2.04 -10.96 27.75
N GLY A 378 1.93 -11.79 26.71
CA GLY A 378 1.60 -13.20 26.82
C GLY A 378 0.12 -13.45 27.12
N LYS A 379 -0.17 -14.30 28.11
CA LYS A 379 -1.56 -14.66 28.48
C LYS A 379 -2.06 -13.79 29.65
N LEU A 380 -3.18 -13.11 29.46
CA LEU A 380 -3.90 -12.43 30.53
C LEU A 380 -5.02 -13.33 31.10
N PRO A 381 -5.52 -13.05 32.32
CA PRO A 381 -6.77 -13.64 32.82
C PRO A 381 -7.99 -13.19 31.98
N PRO A 382 -9.07 -14.00 31.88
CA PRO A 382 -10.32 -13.56 31.25
C PRO A 382 -10.88 -12.29 31.91
N GLY A 383 -11.43 -11.36 31.12
CA GLY A 383 -11.96 -10.10 31.64
C GLY A 383 -10.90 -9.10 32.13
N TRP A 384 -9.60 -9.41 32.10
CA TRP A 384 -8.54 -8.48 32.50
C TRP A 384 -8.54 -7.22 31.62
N LEU A 385 -8.63 -7.40 30.29
CA LEU A 385 -8.66 -6.30 29.34
C LEU A 385 -9.92 -5.45 29.48
N ARG A 386 -11.05 -6.07 29.84
CA ARG A 386 -12.31 -5.38 30.13
C ARG A 386 -12.20 -4.50 31.37
N ARG A 387 -11.69 -5.05 32.49
CA ARG A 387 -11.49 -4.28 33.73
C ARG A 387 -10.52 -3.11 33.53
N LEU A 388 -9.48 -3.29 32.70
CA LEU A 388 -8.61 -2.18 32.30
C LEU A 388 -9.39 -1.12 31.50
N TRP A 389 -10.16 -1.52 30.49
CA TRP A 389 -10.98 -0.61 29.67
C TRP A 389 -11.99 0.18 30.50
N GLU A 390 -12.64 -0.46 31.47
CA GLU A 390 -13.62 0.14 32.38
C GLU A 390 -12.96 1.04 33.47
N ALA A 391 -11.67 0.85 33.77
CA ALA A 391 -10.93 1.66 34.75
C ALA A 391 -10.12 2.84 34.14
N LEU A 392 -9.77 2.79 32.85
CA LEU A 392 -9.04 3.86 32.17
C LEU A 392 -9.94 5.08 31.89
N PRO A 393 -9.42 6.33 31.95
CA PRO A 393 -10.18 7.54 31.63
C PRO A 393 -10.78 7.50 30.22
N GLU A 394 -12.07 7.84 30.05
CA GLU A 394 -12.77 7.72 28.75
C GLU A 394 -12.12 8.51 27.62
N SER A 395 -11.46 9.63 27.94
CA SER A 395 -10.74 10.49 27.00
C SER A 395 -9.34 9.98 26.62
N LEU A 396 -8.78 8.99 27.33
CA LEU A 396 -7.43 8.50 27.07
C LEU A 396 -7.36 7.72 25.73
N PRO A 397 -6.52 8.14 24.78
CA PRO A 397 -6.26 7.41 23.54
C PRO A 397 -5.51 6.10 23.77
N LEU A 398 -5.94 5.03 23.09
CA LEU A 398 -5.41 3.67 23.25
C LEU A 398 -4.89 3.09 21.93
N VAL A 399 -3.71 2.48 21.95
CA VAL A 399 -3.17 1.68 20.83
C VAL A 399 -3.03 0.23 21.26
N LEU A 400 -3.73 -0.69 20.60
CA LEU A 400 -3.68 -2.14 20.88
C LEU A 400 -2.94 -2.90 19.76
N ASP A 401 -1.98 -3.74 20.16
CA ASP A 401 -1.25 -4.65 19.26
C ASP A 401 -1.14 -6.09 19.84
N ALA A 402 -0.73 -7.05 19.02
CA ALA A 402 -0.23 -8.36 19.39
C ALA A 402 -1.09 -9.09 20.43
N ASP A 403 -0.60 -9.31 21.65
CA ASP A 403 -1.31 -10.08 22.66
C ASP A 403 -2.59 -9.37 23.15
N ALA A 404 -2.63 -8.03 23.17
CA ALA A 404 -3.86 -7.30 23.51
C ALA A 404 -4.97 -7.55 22.47
N LEU A 405 -4.62 -7.60 21.17
CA LEU A 405 -5.57 -7.96 20.12
C LEU A 405 -6.01 -9.43 20.18
N ASN A 406 -5.13 -10.32 20.66
CA ASN A 406 -5.47 -11.74 20.87
C ASN A 406 -6.45 -11.94 22.04
N HIS A 407 -6.34 -11.13 23.10
CA HIS A 407 -7.31 -11.14 24.20
C HIS A 407 -8.62 -10.42 23.81
N LEU A 408 -8.54 -9.29 23.10
CA LEU A 408 -9.71 -8.60 22.55
C LEU A 408 -10.56 -9.53 21.66
N ALA A 409 -9.92 -10.36 20.84
CA ALA A 409 -10.59 -11.36 20.01
C ALA A 409 -11.21 -12.55 20.80
N ALA A 410 -10.89 -12.71 22.08
CA ALA A 410 -11.53 -13.68 22.97
C ALA A 410 -12.76 -13.09 23.68
N GLU A 411 -12.79 -11.78 23.90
CA GLU A 411 -13.90 -11.05 24.52
C GLU A 411 -15.04 -10.83 23.51
N LYS A 412 -15.88 -11.86 23.35
CA LYS A 412 -16.96 -11.93 22.33
C LYS A 412 -18.01 -10.81 22.42
N ASP A 413 -18.06 -10.08 23.53
CA ASP A 413 -19.01 -8.98 23.77
C ASP A 413 -18.38 -7.59 23.58
N PHE A 414 -17.15 -7.47 23.05
CA PHE A 414 -16.47 -6.19 22.80
C PHE A 414 -17.33 -5.15 22.06
N ALA A 415 -18.18 -5.58 21.12
CA ALA A 415 -19.10 -4.69 20.41
C ALA A 415 -20.12 -3.97 21.33
N SER A 416 -20.36 -4.48 22.55
CA SER A 416 -21.21 -3.90 23.60
C SER A 416 -20.44 -3.17 24.72
N TRP A 417 -19.11 -3.13 24.67
CA TRP A 417 -18.33 -2.37 25.65
C TRP A 417 -18.56 -0.86 25.46
N PRO A 418 -18.42 -0.04 26.52
CA PRO A 418 -18.54 1.41 26.43
C PRO A 418 -17.62 1.98 25.34
N ARG A 419 -18.17 2.79 24.44
CA ARG A 419 -17.38 3.57 23.48
C ARG A 419 -16.54 4.59 24.24
N ARG A 420 -15.26 4.73 23.87
CA ARG A 420 -14.37 5.75 24.43
C ARG A 420 -14.60 7.09 23.74
N GLN A 421 -14.19 8.17 24.41
CA GLN A 421 -14.13 9.51 23.84
C GLN A 421 -12.76 9.77 23.17
N GLY A 422 -11.68 9.21 23.74
CA GLY A 422 -10.35 9.16 23.13
C GLY A 422 -10.27 8.12 22.00
N GLY A 423 -9.34 8.33 21.05
CA GLY A 423 -9.16 7.45 19.91
C GLY A 423 -8.71 6.04 20.30
N VAL A 424 -9.23 5.02 19.60
CA VAL A 424 -8.80 3.63 19.78
C VAL A 424 -8.25 3.09 18.47
N VAL A 425 -6.97 2.76 18.47
CA VAL A 425 -6.23 2.24 17.32
C VAL A 425 -5.93 0.76 17.53
N LEU A 426 -6.42 -0.10 16.64
CA LEU A 426 -6.10 -1.52 16.61
C LEU A 426 -5.15 -1.79 15.44
N THR A 427 -4.06 -2.54 15.67
CA THR A 427 -3.02 -2.74 14.64
C THR A 427 -2.86 -4.20 14.13
N PRO A 428 -3.94 -4.97 13.85
CA PRO A 428 -3.82 -6.40 13.60
C PRO A 428 -3.04 -6.73 12.32
N HIS A 429 -2.18 -7.76 12.40
CA HIS A 429 -1.77 -8.49 11.19
C HIS A 429 -2.89 -9.45 10.73
N PRO A 430 -2.89 -9.98 9.49
CA PRO A 430 -4.04 -10.70 8.93
C PRO A 430 -4.50 -11.92 9.75
N GLY A 431 -3.59 -12.56 10.50
CA GLY A 431 -3.91 -13.69 11.38
C GLY A 431 -4.47 -13.31 12.75
N GLU A 432 -4.41 -12.03 13.15
CA GLU A 432 -5.14 -11.47 14.30
C GLU A 432 -6.49 -10.92 13.84
N MET A 433 -6.52 -10.23 12.70
CA MET A 433 -7.75 -9.78 12.06
C MET A 433 -8.72 -10.94 11.82
N SER A 434 -8.19 -12.09 11.38
CA SER A 434 -8.92 -13.35 11.24
C SER A 434 -9.55 -13.88 12.55
N ARG A 435 -9.02 -13.50 13.73
CA ARG A 435 -9.64 -13.80 15.03
C ARG A 435 -10.69 -12.76 15.40
N LEU A 436 -10.38 -11.48 15.18
CA LEU A 436 -11.27 -10.35 15.46
C LEU A 436 -12.57 -10.38 14.62
N THR A 437 -12.50 -10.76 13.34
CA THR A 437 -13.67 -10.84 12.44
C THR A 437 -14.32 -12.23 12.37
N GLY A 438 -13.62 -13.28 12.82
CA GLY A 438 -13.98 -14.67 12.57
C GLY A 438 -13.83 -15.15 11.11
N TRP A 439 -13.40 -14.28 10.18
CA TRP A 439 -13.13 -14.66 8.79
C TRP A 439 -11.84 -15.45 8.71
N SER A 440 -11.69 -16.34 7.72
CA SER A 440 -10.40 -16.99 7.48
C SER A 440 -9.35 -15.98 6.99
N THR A 441 -8.07 -16.25 7.26
CA THR A 441 -6.98 -15.37 6.80
C THR A 441 -6.96 -15.16 5.27
N PRO A 442 -7.28 -16.16 4.41
CA PRO A 442 -7.48 -15.94 2.97
C PRO A 442 -8.61 -14.95 2.63
N GLU A 443 -9.74 -14.99 3.32
CA GLU A 443 -10.87 -14.07 3.07
C GLU A 443 -10.52 -12.63 3.47
N VAL A 444 -9.83 -12.45 4.62
CA VAL A 444 -9.26 -11.16 5.03
C VAL A 444 -8.25 -10.65 4.01
N GLN A 445 -7.37 -11.52 3.49
CA GLN A 445 -6.35 -11.13 2.50
C GLN A 445 -6.92 -10.80 1.12
N ARG A 446 -8.03 -11.44 0.70
CA ARG A 446 -8.74 -11.11 -0.53
C ARG A 446 -9.52 -9.80 -0.43
N ASN A 447 -9.96 -9.40 0.76
CA ASN A 447 -10.86 -8.27 0.94
C ASN A 447 -10.33 -7.29 2.01
N ARG A 448 -9.01 -6.98 2.01
CA ARG A 448 -8.33 -6.26 3.10
C ARG A 448 -9.03 -4.95 3.49
N ILE A 449 -9.40 -4.14 2.49
CA ILE A 449 -10.08 -2.86 2.71
C ILE A 449 -11.49 -3.03 3.29
N GLU A 450 -12.28 -3.96 2.77
CA GLU A 450 -13.65 -4.18 3.27
C GLU A 450 -13.66 -4.83 4.67
N ALA A 451 -12.73 -5.76 4.93
CA ALA A 451 -12.53 -6.32 6.26
C ALA A 451 -12.16 -5.24 7.28
N ALA A 452 -11.23 -4.34 6.91
CA ALA A 452 -10.81 -3.24 7.76
C ALA A 452 -11.94 -2.24 8.03
N ARG A 453 -12.60 -1.76 6.96
CA ARG A 453 -13.72 -0.81 7.01
C ARG A 453 -14.89 -1.31 7.86
N ARG A 454 -15.35 -2.54 7.64
CA ARG A 454 -16.46 -3.12 8.42
C ARG A 454 -16.14 -3.22 9.90
N TYR A 455 -14.90 -3.60 10.25
CA TYR A 455 -14.52 -3.72 11.65
C TYR A 455 -14.36 -2.34 12.31
N ALA A 456 -13.71 -1.39 11.63
CA ALA A 456 -13.50 -0.01 12.09
C ALA A 456 -14.83 0.67 12.43
N SER A 457 -15.75 0.78 11.46
CA SER A 457 -17.05 1.41 11.67
C SER A 457 -17.95 0.62 12.62
N GLY A 458 -17.91 -0.71 12.59
CA GLY A 458 -18.70 -1.55 13.50
C GLY A 458 -18.33 -1.40 14.98
N HIS A 459 -17.05 -1.12 15.28
CA HIS A 459 -16.55 -0.97 16.65
C HIS A 459 -16.24 0.48 17.04
N GLY A 460 -16.36 1.44 16.12
CA GLY A 460 -16.00 2.85 16.36
C GLY A 460 -14.50 3.04 16.59
N VAL A 461 -13.66 2.22 15.94
CA VAL A 461 -12.20 2.18 16.13
C VAL A 461 -11.47 2.52 14.84
N THR A 462 -10.23 2.99 14.96
CA THR A 462 -9.26 3.04 13.86
C THR A 462 -8.60 1.67 13.73
N LEU A 463 -8.49 1.13 12.51
CA LEU A 463 -7.88 -0.18 12.28
C LEU A 463 -6.77 -0.14 11.24
N VAL A 464 -5.54 -0.47 11.67
CA VAL A 464 -4.34 -0.60 10.85
C VAL A 464 -4.10 -2.08 10.53
N LEU A 465 -4.65 -2.56 9.42
CA LEU A 465 -4.50 -3.93 8.94
C LEU A 465 -3.12 -4.13 8.29
N LYS A 466 -2.15 -4.56 9.10
CA LYS A 466 -0.74 -4.69 8.71
C LYS A 466 -0.54 -5.63 7.51
N GLY A 467 0.51 -5.37 6.73
CA GLY A 467 0.92 -6.17 5.57
C GLY A 467 1.43 -5.31 4.40
N VAL A 468 1.85 -5.95 3.31
CA VAL A 468 2.14 -5.24 2.04
C VAL A 468 0.86 -4.53 1.59
N ARG A 469 0.95 -3.24 1.26
CA ARG A 469 -0.20 -2.32 1.14
C ARG A 469 -1.03 -2.36 2.42
N THR A 470 -0.47 -1.81 3.51
CA THR A 470 -1.17 -1.71 4.82
C THR A 470 -2.40 -0.83 4.66
N VAL A 471 -3.54 -1.28 5.19
CA VAL A 471 -4.79 -0.53 5.14
C VAL A 471 -5.05 0.11 6.49
N ILE A 472 -5.36 1.39 6.51
CA ILE A 472 -5.86 2.11 7.67
C ILE A 472 -7.33 2.44 7.39
N ALA A 473 -8.23 2.02 8.26
CA ALA A 473 -9.66 2.35 8.19
C ALA A 473 -10.06 3.15 9.43
N ALA A 474 -10.77 4.25 9.23
CA ALA A 474 -11.28 5.12 10.29
C ALA A 474 -12.75 4.78 10.67
N PRO A 475 -13.26 5.24 11.83
CA PRO A 475 -14.61 4.92 12.30
C PRO A 475 -15.74 5.32 11.34
N ASP A 476 -15.57 6.42 10.60
CA ASP A 476 -16.50 6.91 9.56
C ASP A 476 -16.55 5.99 8.31
N GLY A 477 -15.61 5.05 8.19
CA GLY A 477 -15.45 4.14 7.08
C GLY A 477 -14.47 4.62 6.01
N THR A 478 -13.87 5.81 6.16
CA THR A 478 -12.83 6.31 5.25
C THR A 478 -11.58 5.44 5.39
N CYS A 479 -10.95 5.14 4.25
CA CYS A 479 -9.84 4.19 4.18
C CYS A 479 -8.62 4.78 3.47
N PHE A 480 -7.43 4.44 3.96
CA PHE A 480 -6.14 4.80 3.38
C PHE A 480 -5.34 3.53 3.10
N VAL A 481 -4.74 3.43 1.91
CA VAL A 481 -3.81 2.36 1.56
C VAL A 481 -2.40 2.95 1.59
N ASN A 482 -1.57 2.51 2.53
CA ASN A 482 -0.16 2.91 2.56
C ASN A 482 0.59 2.28 1.36
N PRO A 483 1.23 3.07 0.48
CA PRO A 483 2.04 2.52 -0.60
C PRO A 483 3.43 2.04 -0.16
N THR A 484 3.96 2.49 0.98
CA THR A 484 5.37 2.29 1.36
C THR A 484 5.65 0.92 1.99
N GLY A 485 6.94 0.65 2.24
CA GLY A 485 7.44 -0.57 2.88
C GLY A 485 8.11 -1.53 1.90
N ASN A 486 8.86 -2.51 2.43
CA ASN A 486 9.63 -3.46 1.64
C ASN A 486 9.64 -4.88 2.25
N ALA A 487 10.21 -5.86 1.54
CA ALA A 487 10.22 -7.26 1.95
C ALA A 487 11.04 -7.54 3.23
N GLY A 488 12.01 -6.69 3.58
CA GLY A 488 12.81 -6.80 4.81
C GLY A 488 11.97 -6.63 6.09
N MET A 489 10.80 -5.99 5.99
CA MET A 489 9.86 -5.83 7.11
C MET A 489 9.23 -7.17 7.57
N ALA A 490 9.44 -8.29 6.86
CA ALA A 490 8.84 -9.60 7.15
C ALA A 490 9.51 -10.38 8.31
N THR A 491 10.13 -9.69 9.26
CA THR A 491 10.93 -10.24 10.37
C THR A 491 10.17 -10.27 11.71
N GLY A 492 10.83 -10.71 12.78
CA GLY A 492 10.29 -10.71 14.14
C GLY A 492 10.80 -9.50 14.92
N GLY A 493 9.98 -8.46 15.02
CA GLY A 493 10.29 -7.22 15.74
C GLY A 493 9.59 -6.02 15.10
N THR A 494 9.63 -5.94 13.77
CA THR A 494 8.89 -5.02 12.91
C THR A 494 7.36 -5.15 12.97
N GLY A 495 6.85 -6.19 13.64
CA GLY A 495 5.43 -6.55 13.70
C GLY A 495 5.17 -7.81 14.52
N GLY A 496 5.51 -7.79 15.81
CA GLY A 496 4.94 -8.68 16.83
C GLY A 496 4.99 -10.19 16.59
N ARG A 497 6.14 -10.79 16.23
CA ARG A 497 6.26 -12.25 15.97
C ARG A 497 7.24 -13.02 16.85
N ALA A 498 6.98 -13.05 18.16
CA ALA A 498 7.70 -13.91 19.11
C ALA A 498 7.24 -15.38 19.05
N ARG A 499 7.62 -16.13 17.99
CA ARG A 499 7.37 -17.59 17.93
C ARG A 499 8.27 -18.34 18.92
N ARG A 500 7.70 -18.82 20.03
CA ARG A 500 8.39 -19.70 20.99
C ARG A 500 8.89 -20.98 20.30
N HIS A 501 10.21 -21.14 20.20
CA HIS A 501 10.83 -22.38 19.72
C HIS A 501 10.86 -23.45 20.82
N HIS A 502 9.84 -24.32 20.82
CA HIS A 502 9.91 -25.64 21.44
C HIS A 502 9.63 -26.71 20.37
N ARG A 503 10.70 -27.27 19.81
CA ARG A 503 10.68 -28.50 19.02
C ARG A 503 11.46 -29.59 19.76
N GLN A 504 10.77 -30.31 20.65
CA GLN A 504 11.23 -31.66 21.00
C GLN A 504 11.13 -32.55 19.75
N SER A 505 12.12 -33.42 19.55
CA SER A 505 12.28 -34.17 18.31
C SER A 505 11.48 -35.47 18.30
N ALA A 506 10.38 -35.52 17.55
CA ALA A 506 9.70 -36.76 17.19
C ALA A 506 9.95 -37.08 15.70
N ARG A 507 10.68 -38.16 15.42
CA ARG A 507 10.81 -38.73 14.05
C ARG A 507 9.77 -39.85 13.89
N PRO A 508 8.97 -39.88 12.81
CA PRO A 508 8.20 -41.08 12.48
C PRO A 508 9.13 -42.22 12.04
N ARG A 509 8.83 -43.46 12.47
CA ARG A 509 9.47 -44.67 11.94
C ARG A 509 9.00 -44.91 10.50
N LYS A 510 9.84 -45.56 9.69
CA LYS A 510 9.44 -46.22 8.44
C LYS A 510 9.66 -47.72 8.57
N GLU A 511 8.76 -48.52 8.00
CA GLU A 511 8.98 -49.95 7.73
C GLU A 511 9.19 -50.20 6.22
N PRO A 512 9.74 -51.37 5.81
CA PRO A 512 10.40 -51.50 4.51
C PRO A 512 9.89 -52.63 3.58
N GLY A 513 9.89 -52.37 2.27
CA GLY A 513 9.91 -53.41 1.22
C GLY A 513 9.02 -53.12 0.00
N SER A 514 9.30 -53.65 -1.20
CA SER A 514 10.58 -54.18 -1.71
C SER A 514 10.62 -54.25 -3.26
N ARG A 515 11.80 -54.04 -3.86
CA ARG A 515 12.38 -54.63 -5.11
C ARG A 515 11.44 -54.93 -6.31
N SER A 516 11.75 -54.62 -7.58
CA SER A 516 12.97 -54.11 -8.28
C SER A 516 12.55 -53.47 -9.63
N ARG A 517 13.21 -53.44 -10.82
CA ARG A 517 14.42 -54.05 -11.46
C ARG A 517 14.67 -53.29 -12.80
N SER A 518 15.85 -53.17 -13.45
CA SER A 518 17.20 -52.76 -12.99
C SER A 518 18.15 -52.50 -14.20
N ARG A 519 19.12 -51.57 -14.09
CA ARG A 519 20.33 -51.36 -14.97
C ARG A 519 20.10 -50.51 -16.26
N ARG A 520 21.10 -49.79 -16.84
CA ARG A 520 22.59 -49.85 -16.75
C ARG A 520 23.27 -48.46 -16.70
N LEU A 521 24.36 -48.35 -15.91
CA LEU A 521 25.61 -47.53 -16.05
C LEU A 521 25.49 -45.99 -16.27
N ALA A 522 26.02 -45.05 -15.47
CA ALA A 522 27.30 -44.87 -14.73
C ALA A 522 28.48 -44.34 -15.60
N PRO A 523 29.46 -43.55 -15.08
CA PRO A 523 29.79 -43.31 -13.66
C PRO A 523 30.10 -41.85 -13.21
N TRP A 524 29.95 -41.55 -11.90
CA TRP A 524 30.98 -40.85 -11.09
C TRP A 524 30.66 -40.96 -9.59
N SER A 525 31.67 -41.19 -8.74
CA SER A 525 31.51 -41.23 -7.28
C SER A 525 32.85 -40.95 -6.57
N GLY A 526 32.82 -40.10 -5.52
CA GLY A 526 34.03 -39.66 -4.82
C GLY A 526 33.76 -38.47 -3.88
N GLY A 527 32.99 -38.69 -2.83
CA GLY A 527 32.54 -37.61 -1.94
C GLY A 527 33.54 -37.21 -0.85
N ARG A 528 33.50 -35.93 -0.44
CA ARG A 528 34.04 -35.39 0.82
C ARG A 528 33.12 -34.23 1.30
N PRO A 529 33.16 -33.82 2.58
CA PRO A 529 32.07 -33.05 3.20
C PRO A 529 31.94 -31.61 2.68
N ARG A 530 30.72 -31.08 2.73
CA ARG A 530 30.44 -29.66 2.46
C ARG A 530 31.18 -28.79 3.49
N ARG A 531 32.23 -28.10 3.06
CA ARG A 531 32.78 -26.95 3.79
C ARG A 531 31.73 -25.84 3.88
N SER A 532 31.83 -25.03 4.93
CA SER A 532 31.14 -23.74 5.04
C SER A 532 31.43 -22.89 3.81
N ARG A 533 30.37 -22.38 3.15
CA ARG A 533 30.49 -21.23 2.26
C ARG A 533 30.49 -19.96 3.12
N PRO A 534 31.30 -18.94 2.82
CA PRO A 534 31.09 -17.61 3.37
C PRO A 534 29.75 -17.03 2.85
N PRO A 535 29.19 -16.00 3.51
CA PRO A 535 28.06 -15.25 2.95
C PRO A 535 28.44 -14.61 1.61
N LEU A 536 27.41 -14.38 0.78
CA LEU A 536 27.57 -13.60 -0.45
C LEU A 536 27.54 -12.10 -0.09
N PRO A 537 28.47 -11.27 -0.61
CA PRO A 537 28.39 -9.83 -0.43
C PRO A 537 27.15 -9.28 -1.15
N GLY A 538 26.42 -8.35 -0.52
CA GLY A 538 25.24 -7.69 -1.10
C GLY A 538 23.89 -8.01 -0.46
N LEU A 539 23.87 -8.68 0.70
CA LEU A 539 22.72 -8.66 1.61
C LEU A 539 23.13 -7.87 2.87
N PRO A 540 22.33 -6.90 3.35
CA PRO A 540 22.59 -6.24 4.63
C PRO A 540 22.36 -7.23 5.78
N ASP A 541 23.35 -7.34 6.69
CA ASP A 541 23.23 -8.14 7.90
C ASP A 541 22.22 -7.52 8.88
N CYS A 542 21.50 -8.37 9.62
CA CYS A 542 20.31 -7.97 10.36
C CYS A 542 20.61 -7.44 11.78
N LEU A 543 20.45 -6.14 11.96
CA LEU A 543 20.86 -5.41 13.17
C LEU A 543 19.73 -4.54 13.73
N THR A 544 19.00 -5.07 14.72
CA THR A 544 17.86 -4.38 15.35
C THR A 544 18.25 -3.24 16.31
N ASN A 545 19.55 -3.04 16.56
CA ASN A 545 20.06 -1.96 17.41
C ASN A 545 20.62 -0.81 16.58
N ASP A 546 21.38 -1.08 15.53
CA ASP A 546 22.05 -0.07 14.70
C ASP A 546 21.02 0.89 14.06
N GLU A 547 19.88 0.36 13.59
CA GLU A 547 18.74 1.18 13.14
C GLU A 547 18.28 2.21 14.19
N ILE A 548 18.47 1.94 15.49
CA ILE A 548 18.06 2.80 16.61
C ILE A 548 19.06 3.93 16.81
N GLU A 549 20.35 3.76 16.47
CA GLU A 549 21.38 4.78 16.69
C GLU A 549 21.37 5.88 15.62
N THR A 550 21.19 5.53 14.34
CA THR A 550 21.29 6.47 13.19
C THR A 550 20.41 7.73 13.34
N ILE A 551 19.23 7.61 13.95
CA ILE A 551 18.27 8.71 14.13
C ILE A 551 18.79 9.78 15.12
N SER A 552 19.73 9.46 16.02
CA SER A 552 20.29 10.47 16.94
C SER A 552 21.26 11.46 16.29
N ALA A 553 21.82 11.16 15.12
CA ALA A 553 23.01 11.86 14.60
C ALA A 553 22.74 13.21 13.90
N GLN A 554 21.51 13.51 13.51
CA GLN A 554 21.19 14.65 12.61
C GLN A 554 20.68 15.92 13.31
N ALA A 555 20.58 15.94 14.65
CA ALA A 555 19.92 17.01 15.40
C ALA A 555 20.91 18.05 16.01
N THR A 556 21.63 18.83 15.20
CA THR A 556 22.41 19.99 15.71
C THR A 556 22.68 21.06 14.65
N ILE A 557 22.28 22.32 14.91
CA ILE A 557 22.82 23.64 14.46
C ILE A 557 21.71 24.73 14.63
N PRO A 558 22.02 25.98 15.05
CA PRO A 558 21.00 26.92 15.56
C PRO A 558 20.43 27.94 14.53
N GLY A 559 19.23 28.46 14.79
CA GLY A 559 18.58 29.55 14.01
C GLY A 559 18.40 30.87 14.80
N PRO A 560 17.57 31.83 14.33
CA PRO A 560 17.22 33.03 15.11
C PRO A 560 15.72 33.44 15.16
N LYS A 561 15.15 33.41 16.38
CA LYS A 561 14.18 34.34 17.04
C LYS A 561 12.94 34.94 16.30
N GLY A 562 11.76 34.74 16.93
CA GLY A 562 10.56 35.59 16.84
C GLY A 562 9.37 34.92 16.12
N THR A 563 8.08 35.06 16.52
CA THR A 563 7.42 35.78 17.63
C THR A 563 6.16 35.02 18.13
N LYS A 564 5.45 35.49 19.17
CA LYS A 564 4.45 34.71 19.94
C LYS A 564 2.96 34.89 19.53
N SER A 565 2.23 33.77 19.50
CA SER A 565 0.85 33.58 20.01
C SER A 565 0.59 32.06 20.09
N LEU A 566 0.37 31.45 21.26
CA LEU A 566 -0.86 31.38 22.09
C LEU A 566 -2.02 30.60 21.45
N ASP A 567 -2.64 29.77 22.30
CA ASP A 567 -3.75 28.83 22.07
C ASP A 567 -3.60 27.78 20.97
N ASP A 568 -3.22 26.55 21.37
CA ASP A 568 -4.11 25.40 21.17
C ASP A 568 -3.84 24.25 22.17
N ARG A 569 -4.85 23.41 22.47
CA ARG A 569 -4.76 22.27 23.42
C ARG A 569 -5.37 20.99 22.82
N ALA A 570 -4.71 20.38 21.83
CA ALA A 570 -5.22 19.16 21.19
C ALA A 570 -4.12 18.28 20.54
N LEU A 571 -3.18 17.73 21.31
CA LEU A 571 -2.09 16.90 20.76
C LEU A 571 -1.65 15.78 21.73
N ASN A 572 -1.81 14.49 21.37
CA ASN A 572 -0.73 13.46 21.24
C ASN A 572 -1.19 11.98 21.40
N ALA A 573 -1.39 11.25 20.28
CA ALA A 573 -1.45 9.78 20.25
C ALA A 573 -1.20 9.21 18.84
N GLY A 574 -0.25 8.27 18.64
CA GLY A 574 -0.16 7.48 17.40
C GLY A 574 1.27 7.07 16.94
N ILE A 575 1.46 5.78 16.58
CA ILE A 575 2.76 5.12 16.30
C ILE A 575 2.52 3.81 15.47
N ILE A 576 3.40 3.14 14.69
CA ILE A 576 4.88 3.13 14.46
C ILE A 576 5.18 2.66 13.00
N ALA A 577 6.29 3.09 12.37
CA ALA A 577 7.10 2.26 11.44
C ALA A 577 8.62 2.61 11.45
N LYS A 578 9.40 2.07 10.48
CA LYS A 578 10.86 2.26 10.22
C LYS A 578 11.28 1.54 8.92
N GLY A 579 12.36 1.86 8.18
CA GLY A 579 13.27 3.03 8.16
C GLY A 579 14.52 2.75 7.29
N CYS A 580 15.06 3.75 6.56
CA CYS A 580 16.43 3.83 5.97
C CYS A 580 16.60 5.09 5.07
N VAL A 581 17.74 5.79 5.17
CA VAL A 581 18.21 6.87 4.25
C VAL A 581 19.76 6.87 4.28
N ASP A 582 20.42 7.25 3.16
CA ASP A 582 21.89 7.32 2.97
C ASP A 582 22.34 8.81 2.83
N PRO A 583 23.61 9.21 3.10
CA PRO A 583 23.96 10.62 3.33
C PRO A 583 24.61 11.37 2.14
N ASP A 584 24.28 12.67 1.95
CA ASP A 584 25.32 13.73 1.81
C ASP A 584 24.82 15.21 1.87
N PHE A 585 25.72 16.06 2.38
CA PHE A 585 25.92 17.54 2.37
C PHE A 585 24.85 18.65 2.06
N SER A 586 24.69 19.53 3.07
CA SER A 586 24.68 21.03 3.09
C SER A 586 23.79 21.94 2.19
N ASP A 587 22.69 22.44 2.81
CA ASP A 587 22.31 23.86 3.04
C ASP A 587 22.68 25.01 2.04
N LYS A 588 21.67 25.66 1.43
CA LYS A 588 21.32 27.11 1.62
C LYS A 588 20.13 27.67 0.80
N ALA A 589 19.23 28.39 1.51
CA ALA A 589 18.40 29.54 1.06
C ALA A 589 17.38 29.38 -0.11
N LEU A 590 16.42 30.29 -0.37
CA LEU A 590 15.44 31.06 0.46
C LEU A 590 14.39 31.75 -0.46
N GLN A 591 13.15 32.01 0.00
CA GLN A 591 12.13 32.95 -0.57
C GLN A 591 11.47 32.57 -1.94
N ALA A 592 10.22 32.99 -2.30
CA ALA A 592 9.12 33.66 -1.56
C ALA A 592 7.75 33.62 -2.31
N HIS A 593 6.63 33.80 -1.56
CA HIS A 593 5.29 34.31 -1.97
C HIS A 593 4.46 33.52 -3.03
N TYR A 594 3.12 33.60 -3.16
CA TYR A 594 1.96 34.20 -2.45
C TYR A 594 0.89 33.07 -2.29
N GLY A 595 -0.28 33.15 -1.64
CA GLY A 595 -1.05 34.18 -0.90
C GLY A 595 -2.49 33.63 -0.66
N ALA A 596 -3.24 34.11 0.35
CA ALA A 596 -4.49 33.47 0.82
C ALA A 596 -5.80 34.24 0.50
N SER A 597 -6.94 33.53 0.41
CA SER A 597 -8.31 34.04 0.71
C SER A 597 -9.39 32.93 0.77
N ASP A 598 -10.13 32.89 1.88
CA ASP A 598 -11.58 32.64 2.10
C ASP A 598 -12.37 31.41 1.59
N ALA A 599 -12.97 30.69 2.56
CA ALA A 599 -14.37 30.15 2.65
C ALA A 599 -14.39 28.87 3.52
N ILE A 600 -14.73 28.85 4.83
CA ILE A 600 -15.98 29.20 5.56
C ILE A 600 -17.14 28.19 5.38
N ASP A 601 -17.58 27.66 6.53
CA ASP A 601 -18.81 26.92 6.88
C ASP A 601 -19.24 25.64 6.12
N CYS A 602 -19.06 24.50 6.80
CA CYS A 602 -20.20 23.62 7.12
C CYS A 602 -19.97 22.82 8.41
N VAL A 603 -21.01 22.58 9.23
CA VAL A 603 -20.88 22.02 10.59
C VAL A 603 -21.31 20.55 10.67
N GLY A 604 -20.45 19.70 11.23
CA GLY A 604 -20.80 18.31 11.59
C GLY A 604 -19.89 17.76 12.71
N LYS A 605 -20.40 17.65 13.94
CA LYS A 605 -19.61 17.22 15.11
C LYS A 605 -19.64 15.70 15.32
N ALA A 606 -18.57 15.00 14.93
CA ALA A 606 -18.18 13.70 15.49
C ALA A 606 -16.70 13.42 15.20
N LEU A 607 -15.90 13.12 16.23
CA LEU A 607 -14.51 12.62 16.21
C LEU A 607 -13.54 13.31 15.21
N LEU A 608 -12.65 14.15 15.72
CA LEU A 608 -11.58 14.77 14.91
C LEU A 608 -10.62 13.71 14.34
N PRO A 609 -10.21 13.81 13.06
CA PRO A 609 -9.24 12.89 12.45
C PRO A 609 -7.87 12.78 13.15
N GLY A 610 -7.46 13.78 13.96
CA GLY A 610 -6.12 13.98 14.53
C GLY A 610 -5.48 12.83 15.34
N GLU A 611 -6.26 11.80 15.66
CA GLU A 611 -5.85 10.57 16.37
C GLU A 611 -5.50 9.42 15.40
N VAL A 612 -6.21 9.31 14.28
CA VAL A 612 -5.87 8.41 13.14
C VAL A 612 -4.52 8.82 12.54
N ILE A 613 -4.26 10.11 12.61
CA ILE A 613 -3.33 10.85 11.80
C ILE A 613 -1.87 10.67 12.23
N LYS A 614 -1.56 10.73 13.51
CA LYS A 614 -0.18 10.60 14.01
C LYS A 614 0.36 9.18 13.79
N VAL A 615 -0.52 8.18 13.79
CA VAL A 615 -0.21 6.81 13.33
C VAL A 615 0.24 6.81 11.86
N LEU A 616 -0.39 7.60 10.99
CA LEU A 616 -0.04 7.72 9.57
C LEU A 616 1.27 8.48 9.35
N ALA A 617 1.47 9.60 10.06
CA ALA A 617 2.73 10.37 10.01
C ALA A 617 3.93 9.51 10.46
N ALA A 618 3.82 8.85 11.62
CA ALA A 618 4.83 7.94 12.15
C ALA A 618 5.08 6.69 11.28
N ILE A 619 4.21 6.40 10.30
CA ILE A 619 4.42 5.36 9.27
C ILE A 619 5.16 5.92 8.03
N MET A 620 5.04 7.22 7.74
CA MET A 620 5.61 7.86 6.54
C MET A 620 7.00 8.47 6.75
N GLU A 621 7.23 9.28 7.79
CA GLU A 621 8.58 9.82 8.12
C GLU A 621 9.60 8.67 8.19
N SER A 622 9.16 7.59 8.83
CA SER A 622 9.91 6.38 9.08
C SER A 622 9.96 5.41 7.89
N SER A 623 9.46 5.79 6.70
CA SER A 623 9.65 5.05 5.46
C SER A 623 10.32 5.85 4.34
N GLY A 624 10.94 7.00 4.66
CA GLY A 624 12.00 7.60 3.85
C GLY A 624 11.53 8.31 2.57
N PHE A 625 10.37 8.98 2.62
CA PHE A 625 9.94 9.81 1.49
C PHE A 625 10.62 11.20 1.55
N GLY A 626 11.52 11.47 0.61
CA GLY A 626 12.26 12.73 0.54
C GLY A 626 12.77 13.04 -0.86
N LYS A 627 12.01 13.83 -1.62
CA LYS A 627 12.39 14.55 -2.86
C LYS A 627 13.13 13.72 -3.93
N GLU A 628 12.35 13.08 -4.79
CA GLU A 628 12.66 13.08 -6.24
C GLU A 628 12.01 14.34 -6.87
N ASP A 629 12.42 14.71 -8.08
CA ASP A 629 11.99 15.89 -8.88
C ASP A 629 12.55 17.28 -8.52
N GLU A 630 13.87 17.48 -8.69
CA GLU A 630 14.40 18.65 -9.45
C GLU A 630 15.90 18.49 -9.78
N MET A 631 16.25 17.92 -10.95
CA MET A 631 17.49 18.21 -11.73
C MET A 631 17.61 17.36 -13.01
N VAL A 632 16.95 17.77 -14.11
CA VAL A 632 17.35 17.37 -15.47
C VAL A 632 17.27 18.59 -16.40
N GLN A 633 18.19 19.56 -16.24
CA GLN A 633 18.43 20.55 -17.29
C GLN A 633 19.82 21.22 -17.31
N GLU A 634 20.87 20.63 -16.71
CA GLU A 634 22.24 21.15 -16.87
C GLU A 634 23.29 20.05 -17.12
N ALA A 635 23.02 19.25 -18.16
CA ALA A 635 23.97 18.28 -18.73
C ALA A 635 24.18 18.52 -20.24
N LYS A 636 24.09 19.80 -20.67
CA LYS A 636 24.13 20.22 -22.10
C LYS A 636 24.83 21.56 -22.40
N ASN A 637 25.59 22.10 -21.44
CA ASN A 637 26.61 23.14 -21.65
C ASN A 637 27.95 22.63 -21.13
#